data_AF-A0A950HWI1-F1
#
_entry.id   AF-A0A950HWI1-F1
#
_cell.length_a   1.000
_cell.length_b   1.000
_cell.length_c   1.000
_cell.angle_alpha   90.00
_cell.angle_beta   90.00
_cell.angle_gamma   90.00
#
_symmetry.space_group_name_H-M   'P 1'
#
loop_
_entity.id
_entity.type
_entity.pdbx_description
1 polymer ?
#
loop_
_entity_poly.entity_id
_entity_poly.type
_entity_poly.pdbx_seq_one_letter_code
_entity_poly.pdbx_strand_id
1 'polypeptide(L)'
;MLHARIGLASKSGSVDLPSLTKVASALSVQIARDLAPIWGCTGTVSVVADPDSIEPGIWPVYIVDDIGADAAGYHQTDHNQPYALVQAGDTWSLTASHEVLEMLVDPSGNRLVASNAVAVIDNEVRDCPGKFEYLVEVADPSEDETSAYLIDDVLVADFYTPHYFDTTASVGVRYSFKGRIRRPREVLPNGYLSWFNPSSGHMQQARAFGAPVIVDLPGGEPGSGSLTGGRSLRSFVDHYTRPPLRLSQIGKKSSAVVQLDLRRTQLMQASLGRATLFEQSAEQRIHAAEARTAAAAKVPPARVLKRRLSEFGRKGVVSVRSGRLMQSGQVTDLPAIVVNVRPESVDTLAGALPKNIDGVPVDVRPAGVMKQMRVDDLPRYMALGAARHELRDPEFADETFFDKNGKPIGPSTVSALAAARPRKEEIQYTPAAGVSLDEVTEDISLVLHVSPDAGLGQLTDFLSGVQHELVVGMYDFTSAKILQAVEAAMAGKSLTLTLDHPPKNPSADQTGEQTIQDLSQSLGGTFKSAWALTNPDKFAPVWIYPNAYHIKVAVRDESSFWLSSGNWNNSNQPEIDISDPSTANKVAETHDRDWHVIATGSSLPGVFRAFLENDYGVAHAKESETVANAALAAAAQMPELVVPAAVLAAGRVPRQF
;
A
#
# COMPACT_ATOMS: atom_id res chain seq x y z
N MET A 1 21.54 3.36 -9.54
CA MET A 1 20.65 3.18 -10.72
C MET A 1 19.21 3.24 -10.23
N LEU A 2 18.28 3.68 -11.08
CA LEU A 2 16.84 3.56 -10.78
C LEU A 2 16.45 2.07 -10.72
N HIS A 3 15.46 1.76 -9.90
CA HIS A 3 14.94 0.40 -9.77
C HIS A 3 14.14 0.03 -11.03
N ALA A 4 14.55 -1.04 -11.73
CA ALA A 4 13.91 -1.49 -12.96
C ALA A 4 12.66 -2.33 -12.67
N ARG A 5 11.56 -2.06 -13.39
CA ARG A 5 10.35 -2.89 -13.37
C ARG A 5 10.34 -3.73 -14.63
N ILE A 6 10.37 -5.06 -14.49
CA ILE A 6 10.39 -6.00 -15.62
C ILE A 6 9.07 -6.77 -15.65
N GLY A 7 8.45 -6.84 -16.82
CA GLY A 7 7.18 -7.50 -17.04
C GLY A 7 7.36 -8.79 -17.83
N LEU A 8 7.07 -9.94 -17.23
CA LEU A 8 7.14 -11.23 -17.91
C LEU A 8 5.78 -11.58 -18.48
N ALA A 9 5.68 -11.67 -19.79
CA ALA A 9 4.42 -11.85 -20.51
C ALA A 9 4.53 -13.01 -21.51
N SER A 10 3.54 -13.90 -21.61
CA SER A 10 3.54 -14.96 -22.63
C SER A 10 2.54 -14.65 -23.74
N LYS A 11 3.00 -14.77 -24.99
CA LYS A 11 2.15 -14.90 -26.19
C LYS A 11 2.12 -16.33 -26.73
N SER A 12 2.81 -17.27 -26.07
CA SER A 12 2.80 -18.69 -26.40
C SER A 12 1.75 -19.44 -25.59
N GLY A 13 0.99 -20.31 -26.26
CA GLY A 13 0.06 -21.23 -25.59
C GLY A 13 0.74 -22.35 -24.80
N SER A 14 2.06 -22.51 -24.94
CA SER A 14 2.84 -23.55 -24.24
C SER A 14 3.33 -23.13 -22.85
N VAL A 15 3.20 -21.85 -22.50
CA VAL A 15 3.65 -21.29 -21.22
C VAL A 15 2.45 -20.72 -20.48
N ASP A 16 2.09 -21.39 -19.38
CA ASP A 16 0.94 -21.03 -18.54
C ASP A 16 1.29 -19.97 -17.48
N LEU A 17 0.23 -19.33 -16.94
CA LEU A 17 0.37 -18.30 -15.92
C LEU A 17 1.08 -18.80 -14.64
N PRO A 18 0.81 -20.01 -14.10
CA PRO A 18 1.57 -20.55 -12.98
C PRO A 18 3.08 -20.66 -13.25
N SER A 19 3.49 -21.10 -14.45
CA SER A 19 4.90 -21.15 -14.84
C SER A 19 5.51 -19.76 -14.93
N LEU A 20 4.79 -18.78 -15.50
CA LEU A 20 5.23 -17.37 -15.51
C LEU A 20 5.44 -16.82 -14.09
N THR A 21 4.49 -17.03 -13.18
CA THR A 21 4.57 -16.56 -11.79
C THR A 21 5.77 -17.14 -11.07
N LYS A 22 6.00 -18.43 -11.25
CA LYS A 22 7.12 -19.15 -10.66
C LYS A 22 8.46 -18.62 -11.17
N VAL A 23 8.61 -18.45 -12.49
CA VAL A 23 9.83 -17.92 -13.08
C VAL A 23 10.06 -16.46 -12.68
N ALA A 24 9.02 -15.61 -12.71
CA ALA A 24 9.12 -14.20 -12.28
C ALA A 24 9.61 -14.08 -10.82
N SER A 25 9.13 -14.96 -9.93
CA SER A 25 9.61 -15.03 -8.54
C SER A 25 11.09 -15.40 -8.46
N ALA A 26 11.51 -16.44 -9.18
CA ALA A 26 12.91 -16.88 -9.20
C ALA A 26 13.85 -15.82 -9.79
N LEU A 27 13.45 -15.13 -10.87
CA LEU A 27 14.23 -14.05 -11.45
C LEU A 27 14.32 -12.84 -10.51
N SER A 28 13.24 -12.49 -9.80
CA SER A 28 13.30 -11.45 -8.77
C SER A 28 14.29 -11.79 -7.65
N VAL A 29 14.34 -13.07 -7.22
CA VAL A 29 15.36 -13.55 -6.27
C VAL A 29 16.75 -13.46 -6.88
N GLN A 30 16.94 -13.85 -8.14
CA GLN A 30 18.22 -13.77 -8.82
C GLN A 30 18.74 -12.33 -8.84
N ILE A 31 17.89 -11.38 -9.21
CA ILE A 31 18.26 -9.96 -9.26
C ILE A 31 18.65 -9.47 -7.88
N ALA A 32 17.80 -9.65 -6.87
CA ALA A 32 18.00 -9.09 -5.55
C ALA A 32 19.16 -9.75 -4.77
N ARG A 33 19.27 -11.07 -4.84
CA ARG A 33 20.24 -11.86 -4.06
C ARG A 33 21.58 -12.03 -4.77
N ASP A 34 21.56 -12.24 -6.09
CA ASP A 34 22.74 -12.69 -6.85
C ASP A 34 23.37 -11.53 -7.62
N LEU A 35 22.59 -10.80 -8.44
CA LEU A 35 23.10 -9.76 -9.32
C LEU A 35 23.38 -8.44 -8.58
N ALA A 36 22.42 -7.95 -7.80
CA ALA A 36 22.47 -6.62 -7.19
C ALA A 36 23.71 -6.39 -6.30
N PRO A 37 24.14 -7.35 -5.45
CA PRO A 37 25.34 -7.16 -4.63
C PRO A 37 26.65 -7.07 -5.43
N ILE A 38 26.65 -7.51 -6.69
CA ILE A 38 27.85 -7.58 -7.55
C ILE A 38 27.89 -6.41 -8.54
N TRP A 39 26.77 -6.11 -9.18
CA TRP A 39 26.68 -5.11 -10.26
C TRP A 39 26.02 -3.80 -9.83
N GLY A 40 25.38 -3.75 -8.67
CA GLY A 40 24.68 -2.56 -8.18
C GLY A 40 23.38 -2.24 -8.93
N CYS A 41 22.92 -3.15 -9.80
CA CYS A 41 21.65 -3.06 -10.50
C CYS A 41 20.53 -3.59 -9.60
N THR A 42 19.34 -2.98 -9.64
CA THR A 42 18.17 -3.44 -8.87
C THR A 42 16.96 -3.50 -9.77
N GLY A 43 16.11 -4.51 -9.59
CA GLY A 43 14.83 -4.61 -10.27
C GLY A 43 13.94 -5.70 -9.70
N THR A 44 12.68 -5.69 -10.13
CA THR A 44 11.67 -6.70 -9.81
C THR A 44 11.07 -7.23 -11.10
N VAL A 45 10.80 -8.54 -11.13
CA VAL A 45 10.08 -9.18 -12.23
C VAL A 45 8.66 -9.51 -11.76
N SER A 46 7.67 -8.93 -12.44
CA SER A 46 6.25 -9.22 -12.23
C SER A 46 5.65 -9.89 -13.45
N VAL A 47 4.64 -10.72 -13.24
CA VAL A 47 3.87 -11.30 -14.35
C VAL A 47 2.93 -10.26 -14.93
N VAL A 48 2.88 -10.21 -16.26
CA VAL A 48 1.86 -9.46 -17.00
C VAL A 48 0.87 -10.48 -17.54
N ALA A 49 -0.37 -10.44 -17.03
CA ALA A 49 -1.39 -11.44 -17.38
C ALA A 49 -1.92 -11.27 -18.81
N ASP A 50 -2.05 -10.02 -19.27
CA ASP A 50 -2.42 -9.69 -20.64
C ASP A 50 -1.18 -9.14 -21.38
N PRO A 51 -0.57 -9.91 -22.29
CA PRO A 51 0.66 -9.50 -22.98
C PRO A 51 0.45 -8.32 -23.95
N ASP A 52 -0.79 -7.87 -24.17
CA ASP A 52 -1.11 -6.69 -24.96
C ASP A 52 -1.40 -5.45 -24.06
N SER A 53 -1.33 -5.60 -22.74
CA SER A 53 -1.56 -4.54 -21.75
C SER A 53 -0.36 -4.34 -20.81
N ILE A 54 0.69 -3.70 -21.33
CA ILE A 54 1.92 -3.42 -20.56
C ILE A 54 1.92 -1.97 -20.10
N GLU A 55 2.01 -1.76 -18.78
CA GLU A 55 2.07 -0.41 -18.20
C GLU A 55 3.33 0.34 -18.66
N PRO A 56 3.24 1.67 -18.89
CA PRO A 56 4.41 2.51 -19.12
C PRO A 56 5.48 2.36 -18.03
N GLY A 57 6.74 2.25 -18.44
CA GLY A 57 7.89 2.11 -17.54
C GLY A 57 8.21 0.66 -17.13
N ILE A 58 7.48 -0.33 -17.64
CA ILE A 58 7.83 -1.75 -17.52
C ILE A 58 8.67 -2.17 -18.73
N TRP A 59 9.78 -2.87 -18.49
CA TRP A 59 10.62 -3.50 -19.52
C TRP A 59 10.08 -4.90 -19.82
N PRO A 60 9.50 -5.14 -21.00
CA PRO A 60 8.82 -6.40 -21.25
C PRO A 60 9.77 -7.49 -21.71
N VAL A 61 9.54 -8.70 -21.18
CA VAL A 61 10.14 -9.95 -21.66
C VAL A 61 9.00 -10.81 -22.17
N TYR A 62 8.92 -10.95 -23.49
CA TYR A 62 7.87 -11.72 -24.14
C TYR A 62 8.31 -13.15 -24.40
N ILE A 63 7.52 -14.11 -23.94
CA ILE A 63 7.69 -15.52 -24.28
C ILE A 63 6.84 -15.82 -25.52
N VAL A 64 7.48 -16.19 -26.62
CA VAL A 64 6.84 -16.40 -27.93
C VAL A 64 7.29 -17.72 -28.55
N ASP A 65 6.48 -18.31 -29.43
CA ASP A 65 6.83 -19.59 -30.07
C ASP A 65 7.96 -19.44 -31.12
N ASP A 66 7.93 -18.34 -31.87
CA ASP A 66 8.93 -17.98 -32.87
C ASP A 66 9.37 -16.53 -32.66
N ILE A 67 10.69 -16.34 -32.49
CA ILE A 67 11.32 -15.03 -32.31
C ILE A 67 11.79 -14.43 -33.64
N GLY A 68 11.61 -15.13 -34.77
CA GLY A 68 12.03 -14.66 -36.09
C GLY A 68 13.55 -14.60 -36.29
N ALA A 69 14.30 -15.25 -35.41
CA ALA A 69 15.76 -15.28 -35.40
C ALA A 69 16.28 -16.68 -35.07
N ASP A 70 17.49 -16.99 -35.55
CA ASP A 70 18.19 -18.27 -35.29
C ASP A 70 18.91 -18.23 -33.93
N ALA A 71 18.13 -17.92 -32.87
CA ALA A 71 18.58 -17.81 -31.48
C ALA A 71 17.51 -18.41 -30.54
N ALA A 72 17.82 -18.48 -29.23
CA ALA A 72 16.85 -18.84 -28.19
C ALA A 72 16.13 -17.61 -27.62
N GLY A 73 16.80 -16.45 -27.64
CA GLY A 73 16.27 -15.16 -27.23
C GLY A 73 17.19 -14.06 -27.74
N TYR A 74 16.72 -12.83 -27.61
CA TYR A 74 17.53 -11.62 -27.76
C TYR A 74 16.83 -10.47 -27.06
N HIS A 75 17.58 -9.41 -26.75
CA HIS A 75 17.02 -8.15 -26.28
C HIS A 75 17.42 -6.98 -27.18
N GLN A 76 16.55 -5.98 -27.23
CA GLN A 76 16.73 -4.76 -28.01
C GLN A 76 16.23 -3.57 -27.21
N THR A 77 16.50 -2.38 -27.73
CA THR A 77 15.88 -1.15 -27.26
C THR A 77 14.91 -0.63 -28.31
N ASP A 78 13.68 -0.32 -27.90
CA ASP A 78 12.76 0.48 -28.70
C ASP A 78 12.35 1.72 -27.89
N HIS A 79 12.28 2.89 -28.54
CA HIS A 79 12.07 4.18 -27.85
C HIS A 79 13.03 4.41 -26.64
N ASN A 80 14.27 3.90 -26.72
CA ASN A 80 15.27 3.89 -25.64
C ASN A 80 14.86 3.10 -24.37
N GLN A 81 13.92 2.17 -24.48
CA GLN A 81 13.53 1.23 -23.42
C GLN A 81 13.92 -0.19 -23.83
N PRO A 82 14.56 -0.97 -22.95
CA PRO A 82 14.90 -2.35 -23.25
C PRO A 82 13.66 -3.25 -23.22
N TYR A 83 13.66 -4.24 -24.10
CA TYR A 83 12.73 -5.37 -24.12
C TYR A 83 13.44 -6.62 -24.62
N ALA A 84 12.90 -7.79 -24.31
CA ALA A 84 13.41 -9.07 -24.80
C ALA A 84 12.32 -9.93 -25.42
N LEU A 85 12.70 -10.70 -26.45
CA LEU A 85 11.94 -11.84 -26.94
C LEU A 85 12.65 -13.12 -26.55
N VAL A 86 11.91 -14.05 -25.95
CA VAL A 86 12.42 -15.34 -25.51
C VAL A 86 11.58 -16.43 -26.15
N GLN A 87 12.25 -17.38 -26.79
CA GLN A 87 11.56 -18.51 -27.37
C GLN A 87 11.01 -19.44 -26.28
N ALA A 88 9.76 -19.86 -26.45
CA ALA A 88 9.14 -20.87 -25.62
C ALA A 88 9.82 -22.25 -25.76
N GLY A 89 9.80 -23.04 -24.69
CA GLY A 89 10.36 -24.39 -24.63
C GLY A 89 10.56 -24.87 -23.20
N ASP A 90 10.89 -26.14 -23.00
CA ASP A 90 10.97 -26.77 -21.66
C ASP A 90 11.93 -26.08 -20.68
N THR A 91 12.91 -25.31 -21.19
CA THR A 91 13.93 -24.60 -20.40
C THR A 91 13.96 -23.10 -20.69
N TRP A 92 12.86 -22.50 -21.17
CA TRP A 92 12.76 -21.07 -21.51
C TRP A 92 13.20 -20.11 -20.38
N SER A 93 13.07 -20.53 -19.12
CA SER A 93 13.49 -19.73 -17.96
C SER A 93 14.99 -19.41 -17.96
N LEU A 94 15.81 -20.28 -18.55
CA LEU A 94 17.25 -20.07 -18.65
C LEU A 94 17.56 -18.91 -19.59
N THR A 95 16.93 -18.87 -20.75
CA THR A 95 17.03 -17.75 -21.70
C THR A 95 16.41 -16.48 -21.11
N ALA A 96 15.24 -16.55 -20.47
CA ALA A 96 14.66 -15.37 -19.82
C ALA A 96 15.57 -14.78 -18.74
N SER A 97 16.22 -15.63 -17.93
CA SER A 97 17.24 -15.21 -16.97
C SER A 97 18.41 -14.53 -17.66
N HIS A 98 18.94 -15.14 -18.72
CA HIS A 98 20.02 -14.58 -19.53
C HIS A 98 19.68 -13.14 -19.96
N GLU A 99 18.59 -12.95 -20.70
CA GLU A 99 18.21 -11.64 -21.24
C GLU A 99 17.97 -10.60 -20.14
N VAL A 100 17.34 -11.00 -19.03
CA VAL A 100 17.07 -10.10 -17.90
C VAL A 100 18.36 -9.60 -17.25
N LEU A 101 19.35 -10.49 -17.05
CA LEU A 101 20.64 -10.10 -16.46
C LEU A 101 21.37 -9.10 -17.36
N GLU A 102 21.33 -9.33 -18.67
CA GLU A 102 21.99 -8.45 -19.64
C GLU A 102 21.32 -7.09 -19.75
N MET A 103 19.99 -7.04 -19.89
CA MET A 103 19.22 -5.79 -19.91
C MET A 103 19.43 -4.96 -18.63
N LEU A 104 19.64 -5.60 -17.47
CA LEU A 104 19.88 -4.87 -16.22
C LEU A 104 21.29 -4.28 -16.12
N VAL A 105 22.30 -4.97 -16.66
CA VAL A 105 23.70 -4.52 -16.57
C VAL A 105 24.06 -3.53 -17.67
N ASP A 106 23.47 -3.69 -18.85
CA ASP A 106 23.58 -2.78 -19.98
C ASP A 106 22.21 -2.57 -20.67
N PRO A 107 21.33 -1.73 -20.10
CA PRO A 107 20.01 -1.45 -20.69
C PRO A 107 20.05 -0.88 -22.10
N SER A 108 21.19 -0.31 -22.51
CA SER A 108 21.36 0.30 -23.83
C SER A 108 21.87 -0.68 -24.89
N GLY A 109 22.41 -1.83 -24.47
CA GLY A 109 23.15 -2.76 -25.33
C GLY A 109 24.37 -2.13 -26.02
N ASN A 110 24.98 -1.10 -25.43
CA ASN A 110 26.07 -0.32 -26.01
C ASN A 110 27.25 -0.07 -25.04
N ARG A 111 27.24 -0.67 -23.84
CA ARG A 111 28.25 -0.44 -22.82
C ARG A 111 29.54 -1.14 -23.20
N LEU A 112 30.60 -0.35 -23.35
CA LEU A 112 31.96 -0.84 -23.60
C LEU A 112 32.85 -0.72 -22.36
N VAL A 113 33.74 -1.69 -22.15
CA VAL A 113 34.78 -1.68 -21.12
C VAL A 113 36.14 -2.00 -21.75
N ALA A 114 37.09 -1.07 -21.60
CA ALA A 114 38.45 -1.29 -22.09
C ALA A 114 39.22 -2.28 -21.21
N SER A 115 39.78 -3.34 -21.80
CA SER A 115 40.67 -4.27 -21.10
C SER A 115 41.72 -4.89 -22.03
N ASN A 116 42.58 -5.77 -21.51
CA ASN A 116 43.65 -6.42 -22.28
C ASN A 116 43.08 -7.08 -23.54
N ALA A 117 43.78 -6.96 -24.66
CA ALA A 117 43.44 -7.68 -25.88
C ALA A 117 43.50 -9.20 -25.67
N VAL A 118 42.73 -9.96 -26.45
CA VAL A 118 42.77 -11.43 -26.46
C VAL A 118 43.17 -11.99 -27.81
N ALA A 119 43.79 -13.17 -27.78
CA ALA A 119 44.10 -13.99 -28.95
C ALA A 119 43.80 -15.47 -28.62
N VAL A 120 43.69 -16.30 -29.66
CA VAL A 120 43.65 -17.76 -29.49
C VAL A 120 45.08 -18.29 -29.39
N ILE A 121 45.46 -18.78 -28.21
CA ILE A 121 46.78 -19.34 -27.91
C ILE A 121 46.56 -20.70 -27.26
N ASP A 122 47.24 -21.75 -27.77
CA ASP A 122 47.07 -23.13 -27.29
C ASP A 122 45.61 -23.60 -27.25
N ASN A 123 44.81 -23.23 -28.26
CA ASN A 123 43.38 -23.53 -28.36
C ASN A 123 42.52 -22.94 -27.21
N GLU A 124 42.96 -21.83 -26.63
CA GLU A 124 42.22 -21.08 -25.59
C GLU A 124 42.23 -19.58 -25.90
N VAL A 125 41.17 -18.87 -25.50
CA VAL A 125 41.15 -17.40 -25.50
C VAL A 125 42.01 -16.91 -24.34
N ARG A 126 43.11 -16.21 -24.64
CA ARG A 126 44.08 -15.71 -23.66
C ARG A 126 44.48 -14.27 -23.94
N ASP A 127 44.84 -13.57 -22.87
CA ASP A 127 45.38 -12.21 -22.97
C ASP A 127 46.61 -12.15 -23.87
N CYS A 128 46.68 -11.10 -24.68
CA CYS A 128 47.84 -10.73 -25.48
C CYS A 128 48.15 -9.24 -25.33
N PRO A 129 49.35 -8.77 -25.76
CA PRO A 129 49.66 -7.35 -25.73
C PRO A 129 48.66 -6.52 -26.54
N GLY A 130 48.10 -5.48 -25.93
CA GLY A 130 47.12 -4.59 -26.56
C GLY A 130 45.92 -4.30 -25.67
N LYS A 131 44.97 -3.52 -26.20
CA LYS A 131 43.69 -3.19 -25.55
C LYS A 131 42.56 -3.27 -26.56
N PHE A 132 41.43 -3.82 -26.11
CA PHE A 132 40.15 -3.82 -26.83
C PHE A 132 39.06 -3.20 -25.96
N GLU A 133 37.98 -2.74 -26.60
CA GLU A 133 36.78 -2.24 -25.93
C GLU A 133 35.71 -3.32 -25.98
N TYR A 134 35.54 -4.06 -24.87
CA TYR A 134 34.63 -5.20 -24.79
C TYR A 134 33.19 -4.76 -24.59
N LEU A 135 32.26 -5.34 -25.34
CA LEU A 135 30.83 -5.20 -25.09
C LEU A 135 30.47 -5.94 -23.80
N VAL A 136 29.66 -5.30 -22.94
CA VAL A 136 29.29 -5.88 -21.65
C VAL A 136 28.15 -6.87 -21.82
N GLU A 137 28.53 -8.12 -22.05
CA GLU A 137 27.65 -9.26 -22.25
C GLU A 137 27.68 -10.27 -21.10
N VAL A 138 27.00 -9.98 -19.98
CA VAL A 138 27.32 -10.64 -18.70
C VAL A 138 27.08 -12.15 -18.67
N ALA A 139 26.21 -12.68 -19.53
CA ALA A 139 25.87 -14.11 -19.56
C ALA A 139 26.61 -14.87 -20.68
N ASP A 140 26.95 -14.21 -21.78
CA ASP A 140 27.48 -14.80 -23.03
C ASP A 140 28.76 -15.63 -22.85
N PRO A 141 29.80 -15.18 -22.10
CA PRO A 141 31.01 -15.97 -21.94
C PRO A 141 30.79 -17.30 -21.20
N SER A 142 29.68 -17.44 -20.49
CA SER A 142 29.30 -18.64 -19.74
C SER A 142 28.05 -19.34 -20.29
N GLU A 143 27.59 -18.96 -21.48
CA GLU A 143 26.34 -19.45 -22.08
C GLU A 143 26.39 -20.95 -22.39
N ASP A 144 26.05 -21.76 -21.38
CA ASP A 144 26.02 -23.21 -21.48
C ASP A 144 25.12 -23.83 -20.41
N GLU A 145 24.53 -24.98 -20.72
CA GLU A 145 23.71 -25.75 -19.78
C GLU A 145 24.48 -26.14 -18.52
N THR A 146 25.80 -26.39 -18.61
CA THR A 146 26.60 -26.80 -17.46
C THR A 146 26.95 -25.64 -16.54
N SER A 147 26.82 -24.39 -17.01
CA SER A 147 27.00 -23.18 -16.21
C SER A 147 25.74 -22.76 -15.48
N ALA A 148 24.56 -23.16 -15.99
CA ALA A 148 23.27 -22.84 -15.39
C ALA A 148 23.15 -23.35 -13.94
N TYR A 149 22.30 -22.69 -13.16
CA TYR A 149 22.01 -23.09 -11.78
C TYR A 149 20.51 -22.97 -11.46
N LEU A 150 20.12 -23.51 -10.30
CA LEU A 150 18.73 -23.52 -9.86
C LEU A 150 18.49 -22.45 -8.78
N ILE A 151 17.41 -21.70 -8.96
CA ILE A 151 16.73 -20.99 -7.88
C ILE A 151 15.41 -21.71 -7.67
N ASP A 152 15.25 -22.31 -6.48
CA ASP A 152 14.23 -23.31 -6.21
C ASP A 152 14.27 -24.44 -7.24
N ASP A 153 13.33 -24.48 -8.17
CA ASP A 153 13.23 -25.41 -9.30
C ASP A 153 12.99 -24.68 -10.63
N VAL A 154 13.61 -23.50 -10.76
CA VAL A 154 13.73 -22.71 -11.98
C VAL A 154 15.20 -22.65 -12.39
N LEU A 155 15.47 -22.97 -13.65
CA LEU A 155 16.81 -22.92 -14.24
C LEU A 155 17.13 -21.49 -14.67
N VAL A 156 18.28 -20.97 -14.24
CA VAL A 156 18.74 -19.59 -14.46
C VAL A 156 20.20 -19.54 -14.91
N ALA A 157 20.58 -18.48 -15.61
CA ALA A 157 21.90 -18.30 -16.21
C ALA A 157 22.95 -17.85 -15.17
N ASP A 158 24.19 -18.31 -15.32
CA ASP A 158 25.34 -17.71 -14.64
C ASP A 158 25.71 -16.39 -15.33
N PHE A 159 26.45 -15.53 -14.63
CA PHE A 159 26.91 -14.26 -15.16
C PHE A 159 28.28 -13.88 -14.61
N TYR A 160 29.08 -13.16 -15.40
CA TYR A 160 30.38 -12.68 -14.95
C TYR A 160 30.28 -11.48 -14.00
N THR A 161 31.28 -11.29 -13.14
CA THR A 161 31.39 -10.13 -12.24
C THR A 161 32.21 -9.01 -12.89
N PRO A 162 32.21 -7.77 -12.37
CA PRO A 162 33.08 -6.71 -12.89
C PRO A 162 34.57 -7.09 -12.98
N HIS A 163 35.04 -8.01 -12.12
CA HIS A 163 36.41 -8.54 -12.14
C HIS A 163 36.75 -9.29 -13.44
N TYR A 164 35.77 -9.67 -14.25
CA TYR A 164 35.98 -10.26 -15.57
C TYR A 164 36.90 -9.42 -16.48
N PHE A 165 36.90 -8.09 -16.25
CA PHE A 165 37.73 -7.15 -16.98
C PHE A 165 39.06 -6.80 -16.29
N ASP A 166 39.39 -7.41 -15.15
CA ASP A 166 40.66 -7.19 -14.44
C ASP A 166 41.85 -7.49 -15.36
N THR A 167 42.93 -6.71 -15.22
CA THR A 167 44.13 -6.86 -16.06
C THR A 167 44.97 -8.09 -15.73
N THR A 168 44.76 -8.70 -14.56
CA THR A 168 45.49 -9.89 -14.10
C THR A 168 44.56 -10.80 -13.28
N ALA A 169 44.84 -12.11 -13.30
CA ALA A 169 44.13 -13.06 -12.46
C ALA A 169 44.62 -12.97 -11.01
N SER A 170 43.70 -13.03 -10.04
CA SER A 170 43.99 -12.94 -8.61
C SER A 170 43.36 -14.10 -7.85
N VAL A 171 44.09 -14.66 -6.88
CA VAL A 171 43.62 -15.76 -6.04
C VAL A 171 42.48 -15.28 -5.13
N GLY A 172 41.41 -16.07 -5.03
CA GLY A 172 40.25 -15.76 -4.20
C GLY A 172 39.28 -14.75 -4.83
N VAL A 173 39.54 -14.27 -6.03
CA VAL A 173 38.61 -13.43 -6.81
C VAL A 173 37.65 -14.32 -7.59
N ARG A 174 36.38 -13.90 -7.60
CA ARG A 174 35.30 -14.58 -8.30
C ARG A 174 34.97 -13.82 -9.59
N TYR A 175 35.19 -14.46 -10.74
CA TYR A 175 34.95 -13.87 -12.07
C TYR A 175 33.55 -14.14 -12.63
N SER A 176 32.81 -15.09 -12.07
CA SER A 176 31.38 -15.35 -12.36
C SER A 176 30.63 -15.72 -11.10
N PHE A 177 29.32 -15.51 -11.05
CA PHE A 177 28.53 -15.73 -9.84
C PHE A 177 28.69 -17.16 -9.29
N LYS A 178 28.68 -18.18 -10.16
CA LYS A 178 28.94 -19.59 -9.81
C LYS A 178 30.43 -19.97 -9.79
N GLY A 179 31.33 -19.05 -10.14
CA GLY A 179 32.77 -19.28 -10.15
C GLY A 179 33.24 -20.25 -11.24
N ARG A 180 32.47 -20.38 -12.32
CA ARG A 180 32.83 -21.23 -13.47
C ARG A 180 33.91 -20.60 -14.33
N ILE A 181 33.82 -19.29 -14.55
CA ILE A 181 34.90 -18.47 -15.07
C ILE A 181 35.95 -18.31 -13.96
N ARG A 182 37.19 -18.72 -14.25
CA ARG A 182 38.32 -18.82 -13.30
C ARG A 182 39.36 -17.74 -13.48
N ARG A 183 39.34 -17.02 -14.60
CA ARG A 183 40.26 -15.91 -14.89
C ARG A 183 39.57 -14.83 -15.73
N PRO A 184 40.13 -13.61 -15.80
CA PRO A 184 39.60 -12.57 -16.66
C PRO A 184 39.52 -13.01 -18.13
N ARG A 185 38.45 -12.58 -18.83
CA ARG A 185 38.22 -12.83 -20.28
C ARG A 185 38.26 -14.30 -20.72
N GLU A 186 38.04 -15.23 -19.82
CA GLU A 186 37.86 -16.64 -20.18
C GLU A 186 36.46 -16.86 -20.76
N VAL A 187 36.43 -17.47 -21.94
CA VAL A 187 35.20 -17.88 -22.64
C VAL A 187 35.04 -19.38 -22.46
N LEU A 188 33.93 -19.79 -21.83
CA LEU A 188 33.61 -21.20 -21.58
C LEU A 188 33.03 -21.85 -22.86
N PRO A 189 32.99 -23.20 -22.94
CA PRO A 189 32.35 -23.89 -24.06
C PRO A 189 30.95 -23.35 -24.36
N ASN A 190 30.61 -23.22 -25.64
CA ASN A 190 29.35 -22.65 -26.16
C ASN A 190 29.16 -21.14 -25.94
N GLY A 191 30.02 -20.49 -25.16
CA GLY A 191 30.00 -19.05 -24.98
C GLY A 191 30.78 -18.27 -26.04
N TYR A 192 30.67 -16.93 -25.96
CA TYR A 192 31.42 -16.00 -26.80
C TYR A 192 31.73 -14.69 -26.07
N LEU A 193 32.61 -13.88 -26.66
CA LEU A 193 33.02 -12.56 -26.15
C LEU A 193 33.19 -11.59 -27.32
N SER A 194 32.49 -10.46 -27.29
CA SER A 194 32.51 -9.46 -28.35
C SER A 194 33.27 -8.19 -27.95
N TRP A 195 33.96 -7.56 -28.89
CA TRP A 195 34.66 -6.29 -28.67
C TRP A 195 34.77 -5.44 -29.93
N PHE A 196 34.90 -4.13 -29.73
CA PHE A 196 35.40 -3.22 -30.73
C PHE A 196 36.94 -3.18 -30.68
N ASN A 197 37.56 -3.40 -31.83
CA ASN A 197 39.00 -3.27 -31.98
C ASN A 197 39.34 -1.89 -32.56
N PRO A 198 39.87 -0.95 -31.76
CA PRO A 198 40.13 0.42 -32.22
C PRO A 198 41.24 0.50 -33.28
N SER A 199 42.06 -0.54 -33.44
CA SER A 199 43.13 -0.57 -34.44
C SER A 199 42.63 -0.95 -35.84
N SER A 200 41.63 -1.82 -35.93
CA SER A 200 41.00 -2.19 -37.21
C SER A 200 39.71 -1.42 -37.50
N GLY A 201 39.08 -0.84 -36.46
CA GLY A 201 37.77 -0.22 -36.57
C GLY A 201 36.63 -1.23 -36.71
N HIS A 202 36.87 -2.52 -36.44
CA HIS A 202 35.90 -3.60 -36.62
C HIS A 202 35.36 -4.08 -35.26
N MET A 203 34.11 -4.54 -35.26
CA MET A 203 33.62 -5.45 -34.23
C MET A 203 34.18 -6.85 -34.49
N GLN A 204 34.69 -7.48 -33.45
CA GLN A 204 35.22 -8.85 -33.49
C GLN A 204 34.61 -9.68 -32.37
N GLN A 205 34.65 -11.00 -32.50
CA GLN A 205 34.14 -11.92 -31.51
C GLN A 205 35.04 -13.15 -31.37
N ALA A 206 35.32 -13.55 -30.13
CA ALA A 206 35.87 -14.86 -29.81
C ALA A 206 34.72 -15.83 -29.56
N ARG A 207 34.66 -16.94 -30.31
CA ARG A 207 33.60 -17.95 -30.22
C ARG A 207 34.17 -19.27 -29.75
N ALA A 208 33.58 -19.86 -28.71
CA ALA A 208 33.92 -21.19 -28.21
C ALA A 208 32.89 -22.27 -28.62
N PHE A 209 32.39 -22.19 -29.86
CA PHE A 209 31.39 -23.11 -30.43
C PHE A 209 32.02 -24.42 -30.93
N GLY A 210 33.01 -24.93 -30.19
CA GLY A 210 34.01 -25.88 -30.65
C GLY A 210 35.41 -25.37 -30.32
N ALA A 211 36.38 -25.60 -31.21
CA ALA A 211 37.71 -25.01 -31.08
C ALA A 211 37.60 -23.46 -31.13
N PRO A 212 38.19 -22.72 -30.17
CA PRO A 212 38.04 -21.27 -30.13
C PRO A 212 38.58 -20.59 -31.39
N VAL A 213 37.79 -19.65 -31.92
CA VAL A 213 38.16 -18.83 -33.09
C VAL A 213 37.83 -17.37 -32.84
N ILE A 214 38.61 -16.46 -33.44
CA ILE A 214 38.30 -15.03 -33.50
C ILE A 214 37.81 -14.72 -34.91
N VAL A 215 36.66 -14.06 -35.01
CA VAL A 215 36.04 -13.67 -36.27
C VAL A 215 35.78 -12.17 -36.30
N ASP A 216 35.92 -11.58 -37.48
CA ASP A 216 35.47 -10.21 -37.75
C ASP A 216 33.97 -10.25 -38.07
N LEU A 217 33.19 -9.39 -37.42
CA LEU A 217 31.77 -9.22 -37.73
C LEU A 217 31.60 -8.28 -38.93
N PRO A 218 30.69 -8.56 -39.87
CA PRO A 218 30.46 -7.67 -41.02
C PRO A 218 30.01 -6.29 -40.56
N GLY A 219 30.74 -5.22 -40.90
CA GLY A 219 30.33 -3.84 -40.60
C GLY A 219 29.02 -3.44 -41.30
N GLY A 220 28.42 -2.32 -40.89
CA GLY A 220 27.23 -1.76 -41.54
C GLY A 220 27.40 -1.52 -43.04
N GLU A 221 26.29 -1.54 -43.79
CA GLU A 221 26.24 -1.25 -45.23
C GLU A 221 27.05 0.03 -45.58
N PRO A 222 27.89 0.01 -46.63
CA PRO A 222 28.65 1.18 -47.06
C PRO A 222 27.73 2.39 -47.27
N GLY A 223 27.95 3.47 -46.51
CA GLY A 223 27.15 4.71 -46.58
C GLY A 223 26.18 4.96 -45.42
N SER A 224 26.05 4.02 -44.48
CA SER A 224 25.15 4.15 -43.32
C SER A 224 25.65 5.06 -42.18
N GLY A 225 26.90 5.52 -42.22
CA GLY A 225 27.47 6.43 -41.20
C GLY A 225 27.60 5.86 -39.78
N SER A 226 27.27 4.58 -39.58
CA SER A 226 27.33 3.87 -38.30
C SER A 226 27.88 2.45 -38.47
N LEU A 227 28.82 2.05 -37.60
CA LEU A 227 29.44 0.71 -37.58
C LEU A 227 28.39 -0.41 -37.54
N THR A 228 27.25 -0.15 -36.89
CA THR A 228 26.18 -1.12 -36.63
C THR A 228 24.98 -0.99 -37.59
N GLY A 229 25.03 -0.03 -38.52
CA GLY A 229 23.87 0.34 -39.35
C GLY A 229 22.73 0.97 -38.55
N GLY A 230 23.04 1.63 -37.42
CA GLY A 230 22.05 2.30 -36.56
C GLY A 230 21.44 1.44 -35.46
N ARG A 231 21.84 0.17 -35.34
CA ARG A 231 21.46 -0.75 -34.24
C ARG A 231 22.31 -0.50 -32.99
N SER A 232 21.86 -0.97 -31.82
CA SER A 232 22.76 -1.12 -30.68
C SER A 232 23.88 -2.12 -31.00
N LEU A 233 25.02 -2.00 -30.34
CA LEU A 233 26.14 -2.95 -30.49
C LEU A 233 25.68 -4.38 -30.20
N ARG A 234 24.84 -4.55 -29.18
CA ARG A 234 24.20 -5.82 -28.86
C ARG A 234 23.37 -6.39 -30.01
N SER A 235 22.36 -5.65 -30.46
CA SER A 235 21.47 -6.10 -31.55
C SER A 235 22.26 -6.38 -32.84
N PHE A 236 23.34 -5.65 -33.07
CA PHE A 236 24.28 -5.93 -34.16
C PHE A 236 25.02 -7.26 -33.96
N VAL A 237 25.59 -7.52 -32.77
CA VAL A 237 26.29 -8.78 -32.46
C VAL A 237 25.34 -9.97 -32.55
N ASP A 238 24.15 -9.90 -31.96
CA ASP A 238 23.15 -10.98 -31.95
C ASP A 238 22.76 -11.39 -33.37
N HIS A 239 22.62 -10.42 -34.27
CA HIS A 239 22.29 -10.67 -35.67
C HIS A 239 23.31 -11.56 -36.41
N TYR A 240 24.60 -11.48 -36.02
CA TYR A 240 25.68 -12.24 -36.65
C TYR A 240 26.15 -13.43 -35.82
N THR A 241 25.57 -13.65 -34.64
CA THR A 241 25.96 -14.71 -33.71
C THR A 241 24.89 -15.78 -33.72
N ARG A 242 25.32 -17.04 -33.89
CA ARG A 242 24.44 -18.21 -33.87
C ARG A 242 24.97 -19.18 -32.83
N PRO A 243 24.51 -19.06 -31.56
CA PRO A 243 24.94 -19.97 -30.51
C PRO A 243 24.58 -21.43 -30.88
N PRO A 244 25.47 -22.40 -30.61
CA PRO A 244 25.27 -23.79 -30.98
C PRO A 244 24.20 -24.49 -30.12
N LEU A 245 23.90 -23.93 -28.94
CA LEU A 245 22.95 -24.47 -27.98
C LEU A 245 21.74 -23.55 -27.86
N ARG A 246 20.54 -24.09 -28.05
CA ARG A 246 19.30 -23.36 -27.86
C ARG A 246 18.82 -23.49 -26.42
N LEU A 247 19.17 -22.52 -25.57
CA LEU A 247 18.96 -22.58 -24.13
C LEU A 247 17.49 -22.78 -23.68
N SER A 248 16.51 -22.34 -24.47
CA SER A 248 15.08 -22.60 -24.20
C SER A 248 14.64 -24.05 -24.42
N GLN A 249 15.45 -24.86 -25.11
CA GLN A 249 15.08 -26.19 -25.61
C GLN A 249 16.17 -27.23 -25.30
N ILE A 250 16.76 -27.15 -24.11
CA ILE A 250 17.79 -28.10 -23.69
C ILE A 250 17.20 -29.52 -23.60
N GLY A 251 17.94 -30.49 -24.13
CA GLY A 251 17.48 -31.88 -24.20
C GLY A 251 17.32 -32.52 -22.82
N LYS A 252 16.29 -33.37 -22.65
CA LYS A 252 15.94 -34.03 -21.37
C LYS A 252 17.06 -34.88 -20.72
N LYS A 253 18.07 -35.28 -21.50
CA LYS A 253 19.23 -36.04 -21.01
C LYS A 253 20.37 -35.15 -20.50
N SER A 254 20.27 -33.84 -20.70
CA SER A 254 21.21 -32.85 -20.17
C SER A 254 21.30 -32.98 -18.66
N SER A 255 22.52 -32.80 -18.13
CA SER A 255 22.73 -32.78 -16.69
C SER A 255 21.91 -31.68 -16.00
N ALA A 256 21.73 -30.52 -16.64
CA ALA A 256 20.95 -29.41 -16.09
C ALA A 256 19.47 -29.77 -15.95
N VAL A 257 18.88 -30.39 -16.98
CA VAL A 257 17.47 -30.81 -16.96
C VAL A 257 17.23 -31.95 -15.98
N VAL A 258 18.16 -32.91 -15.88
CA VAL A 258 18.07 -33.98 -14.88
C VAL A 258 18.09 -33.41 -13.45
N GLN A 259 18.97 -32.42 -13.16
CA GLN A 259 18.99 -31.77 -11.85
C GLN A 259 17.72 -30.96 -11.59
N LEU A 260 17.19 -30.26 -12.59
CA LEU A 260 15.92 -29.55 -12.53
C LEU A 260 14.76 -30.49 -12.15
N ASP A 261 14.63 -31.62 -12.84
CA ASP A 261 13.53 -32.57 -12.59
C ASP A 261 13.65 -33.25 -11.21
N LEU A 262 14.87 -33.58 -10.78
CA LEU A 262 15.12 -34.08 -9.42
C LEU A 262 14.68 -33.04 -8.38
N ARG A 263 15.00 -31.77 -8.59
CA ARG A 263 14.68 -30.68 -7.68
C ARG A 263 13.18 -30.41 -7.63
N ARG A 264 12.49 -30.40 -8.78
CA ARG A 264 11.02 -30.31 -8.88
C ARG A 264 10.35 -31.42 -8.06
N THR A 265 10.81 -32.65 -8.24
CA THR A 265 10.28 -33.82 -7.51
C THR A 265 10.47 -33.65 -5.99
N GLN A 266 11.66 -33.23 -5.55
CA GLN A 266 11.94 -32.98 -4.13
C GLN A 266 11.04 -31.89 -3.53
N LEU A 267 10.88 -30.76 -4.23
CA LEU A 267 10.04 -29.67 -3.76
C LEU A 267 8.57 -30.03 -3.73
N MET A 268 8.08 -30.79 -4.71
CA MET A 268 6.70 -31.29 -4.74
C MET A 268 6.41 -32.21 -3.55
N GLN A 269 7.33 -33.12 -3.21
CA GLN A 269 7.16 -34.01 -2.06
C GLN A 269 7.18 -33.21 -0.74
N ALA A 270 8.08 -32.23 -0.63
CA ALA A 270 8.15 -31.37 0.55
C ALA A 270 6.93 -30.45 0.70
N SER A 271 6.40 -29.91 -0.41
CA SER A 271 5.25 -29.00 -0.40
C SER A 271 3.98 -29.70 0.05
N LEU A 272 3.73 -30.92 -0.42
CA LEU A 272 2.58 -31.74 0.02
C LEU A 272 2.62 -32.00 1.52
N GLY A 273 3.76 -32.49 2.04
CA GLY A 273 3.89 -32.74 3.48
C GLY A 273 3.72 -31.47 4.32
N ARG A 274 4.23 -30.34 3.83
CA ARG A 274 4.11 -29.04 4.51
C ARG A 274 2.67 -28.50 4.47
N ALA A 275 1.97 -28.65 3.35
CA ALA A 275 0.56 -28.26 3.23
C ALA A 275 -0.30 -29.03 4.23
N THR A 276 -0.16 -30.35 4.29
CA THR A 276 -0.87 -31.19 5.27
C THR A 276 -0.60 -30.77 6.71
N LEU A 277 0.64 -30.45 7.07
CA LEU A 277 0.97 -29.97 8.41
C LEU A 277 0.29 -28.63 8.75
N PHE A 278 0.21 -27.71 7.79
CA PHE A 278 -0.44 -26.42 8.01
C PHE A 278 -1.96 -26.52 8.04
N GLU A 279 -2.55 -27.35 7.18
CA GLU A 279 -3.98 -27.65 7.19
C GLU A 279 -4.40 -28.25 8.54
N GLN A 280 -3.70 -29.29 9.01
CA GLN A 280 -3.97 -29.89 10.32
C GLN A 280 -3.81 -28.88 11.47
N SER A 281 -2.79 -28.02 11.40
CA SER A 281 -2.55 -26.97 12.39
C SER A 281 -3.62 -25.88 12.36
N ALA A 282 -4.19 -25.58 11.19
CA ALA A 282 -5.28 -24.63 11.03
C ALA A 282 -6.59 -25.21 11.57
N GLU A 283 -6.94 -26.45 11.18
CA GLU A 283 -8.13 -27.17 11.65
C GLU A 283 -8.13 -27.33 13.18
N GLN A 284 -7.00 -27.72 13.77
CA GLN A 284 -6.89 -27.83 15.23
C GLN A 284 -7.10 -26.49 15.95
N ARG A 285 -6.67 -25.37 15.35
CA ARG A 285 -6.89 -24.03 15.92
C ARG A 285 -8.34 -23.57 15.76
N ILE A 286 -8.97 -23.89 14.63
CA ILE A 286 -10.39 -23.61 14.37
C ILE A 286 -11.24 -24.36 15.39
N HIS A 287 -11.07 -25.68 15.52
CA HIS A 287 -11.83 -26.48 16.49
C HIS A 287 -11.54 -26.09 17.96
N ALA A 288 -10.31 -25.73 18.30
CA ALA A 288 -9.99 -25.23 19.65
C ALA A 288 -10.59 -23.85 19.93
N ALA A 289 -10.83 -23.02 18.91
CA ALA A 289 -11.53 -21.76 19.03
C ALA A 289 -13.03 -21.98 19.21
N GLU A 290 -13.65 -22.83 18.38
CA GLU A 290 -15.08 -23.19 18.45
C GLU A 290 -15.46 -23.79 19.82
N ALA A 291 -14.65 -24.71 20.34
CA ALA A 291 -14.87 -25.32 21.65
C ALA A 291 -14.76 -24.33 22.83
N ARG A 292 -14.09 -23.18 22.65
CA ARG A 292 -13.93 -22.13 23.67
C ARG A 292 -15.02 -21.07 23.59
N THR A 293 -15.51 -20.76 22.39
CA THR A 293 -16.66 -19.87 22.17
C THR A 293 -17.94 -20.45 22.79
N ALA A 294 -18.07 -21.79 22.82
CA ALA A 294 -19.18 -22.49 23.48
C ALA A 294 -19.21 -22.32 25.02
N ALA A 295 -18.16 -21.79 25.65
CA ALA A 295 -18.05 -21.62 27.10
C ALA A 295 -18.23 -20.17 27.59
N ALA A 296 -19.02 -19.36 26.87
CA ALA A 296 -19.24 -17.94 27.18
C ALA A 296 -19.65 -17.67 28.65
N ALA A 297 -19.06 -16.63 29.24
CA ALA A 297 -19.24 -16.25 30.64
C ALA A 297 -20.70 -15.90 30.95
N LYS A 298 -21.32 -16.61 31.93
CA LYS A 298 -22.67 -16.30 32.44
C LYS A 298 -22.75 -15.02 33.29
N VAL A 299 -21.61 -14.36 33.57
CA VAL A 299 -21.52 -13.23 34.52
C VAL A 299 -20.90 -12.00 33.85
N PRO A 300 -21.49 -10.79 33.98
CA PRO A 300 -20.94 -9.56 33.41
C PRO A 300 -19.51 -9.24 33.91
N PRO A 301 -18.55 -8.92 33.03
CA PRO A 301 -17.15 -8.63 33.41
C PRO A 301 -17.00 -7.52 34.45
N ALA A 302 -17.78 -6.45 34.36
CA ALA A 302 -17.75 -5.34 35.32
C ALA A 302 -18.03 -5.79 36.77
N ARG A 303 -18.92 -6.79 36.94
CA ARG A 303 -19.25 -7.35 38.27
C ARG A 303 -18.11 -8.21 38.81
N VAL A 304 -17.41 -8.95 37.95
CA VAL A 304 -16.22 -9.73 38.32
C VAL A 304 -15.08 -8.79 38.68
N LEU A 305 -14.82 -7.79 37.83
CA LEU A 305 -13.79 -6.78 38.04
C LEU A 305 -13.96 -6.07 39.38
N LYS A 306 -15.17 -5.59 39.70
CA LYS A 306 -15.44 -4.91 40.99
C LYS A 306 -15.11 -5.78 42.21
N ARG A 307 -15.31 -7.10 42.13
CA ARG A 307 -15.03 -8.04 43.23
C ARG A 307 -13.55 -8.42 43.33
N ARG A 308 -12.83 -8.44 42.21
CA ARG A 308 -11.47 -9.02 42.08
C ARG A 308 -10.41 -7.97 41.71
N LEU A 309 -10.74 -6.69 41.86
CA LEU A 309 -9.87 -5.57 41.46
C LEU A 309 -8.47 -5.63 42.08
N SER A 310 -8.35 -6.14 43.30
CA SER A 310 -7.08 -6.27 44.03
C SER A 310 -6.06 -7.19 43.34
N GLU A 311 -6.48 -8.09 42.44
CA GLU A 311 -5.59 -9.03 41.74
C GLU A 311 -4.78 -8.37 40.62
N PHE A 312 -5.23 -7.19 40.18
CA PHE A 312 -4.62 -6.44 39.08
C PHE A 312 -3.64 -5.36 39.54
N GLY A 313 -3.48 -5.16 40.86
CA GLY A 313 -2.51 -4.22 41.43
C GLY A 313 -1.08 -4.72 41.30
N ARG A 314 -0.52 -4.70 40.09
CA ARG A 314 0.83 -5.20 39.79
C ARG A 314 1.66 -4.14 39.07
N LYS A 315 2.97 -4.15 39.30
CA LYS A 315 3.92 -3.30 38.55
C LYS A 315 3.78 -3.56 37.06
N GLY A 316 3.63 -2.49 36.28
CA GLY A 316 3.45 -2.56 34.82
C GLY A 316 1.99 -2.56 34.35
N VAL A 317 1.01 -2.75 35.24
CA VAL A 317 -0.41 -2.51 34.91
C VAL A 317 -0.68 -1.01 34.89
N VAL A 318 -1.36 -0.53 33.85
CA VAL A 318 -1.72 0.88 33.65
C VAL A 318 -3.20 1.11 33.96
N SER A 319 -4.10 0.27 33.42
CA SER A 319 -5.52 0.31 33.73
C SER A 319 -6.22 -1.03 33.55
N VAL A 320 -7.36 -1.21 34.22
CA VAL A 320 -8.25 -2.37 34.05
C VAL A 320 -9.70 -1.94 33.94
N ARG A 321 -10.45 -2.52 33.00
CA ARG A 321 -11.88 -2.25 32.75
C ARG A 321 -12.61 -3.47 32.17
N SER A 322 -13.93 -3.43 32.10
CA SER A 322 -14.67 -4.36 31.23
C SER A 322 -14.51 -4.00 29.74
N GLY A 323 -14.66 -4.99 28.87
CA GLY A 323 -14.60 -4.83 27.42
C GLY A 323 -14.94 -6.11 26.67
N ARG A 324 -14.44 -6.21 25.43
CA ARG A 324 -14.55 -7.39 24.56
C ARG A 324 -13.18 -8.00 24.34
N LEU A 325 -13.07 -9.32 24.24
CA LEU A 325 -11.82 -10.03 23.93
C LEU A 325 -11.34 -9.67 22.52
N MET A 326 -10.04 -9.38 22.38
CA MET A 326 -9.39 -9.28 21.07
C MET A 326 -8.68 -10.58 20.73
N GLN A 327 -8.84 -11.05 19.50
CA GLN A 327 -8.20 -12.25 18.98
C GLN A 327 -7.69 -11.98 17.57
N SER A 328 -6.40 -12.26 17.34
CA SER A 328 -5.74 -12.04 16.04
C SER A 328 -5.90 -10.61 15.49
N GLY A 329 -5.87 -9.61 16.38
CA GLY A 329 -6.04 -8.19 16.00
C GLY A 329 -7.49 -7.76 15.78
N GLN A 330 -8.47 -8.66 15.89
CA GLN A 330 -9.90 -8.35 15.74
C GLN A 330 -10.62 -8.37 17.08
N VAL A 331 -11.63 -7.52 17.24
CA VAL A 331 -12.52 -7.52 18.40
C VAL A 331 -13.56 -8.62 18.21
N THR A 332 -13.80 -9.42 19.24
CA THR A 332 -14.82 -10.49 19.23
C THR A 332 -16.06 -10.09 20.05
N ASP A 333 -17.15 -10.84 19.94
CA ASP A 333 -18.34 -10.64 20.78
C ASP A 333 -18.21 -11.16 22.21
N LEU A 334 -17.07 -11.74 22.59
CA LEU A 334 -16.89 -12.31 23.93
C LEU A 334 -16.59 -11.21 24.96
N PRO A 335 -17.41 -11.05 26.02
CA PRO A 335 -17.11 -10.11 27.11
C PRO A 335 -15.83 -10.53 27.87
N ALA A 336 -14.98 -9.56 28.22
CA ALA A 336 -13.70 -9.80 28.89
C ALA A 336 -13.36 -8.70 29.91
N ILE A 337 -12.41 -8.99 30.79
CA ILE A 337 -11.69 -7.98 31.59
C ILE A 337 -10.46 -7.56 30.78
N VAL A 338 -10.41 -6.30 30.36
CA VAL A 338 -9.29 -5.74 29.60
C VAL A 338 -8.29 -5.12 30.57
N VAL A 339 -7.04 -5.58 30.52
CA VAL A 339 -5.91 -5.11 31.32
C VAL A 339 -4.91 -4.44 30.40
N ASN A 340 -4.85 -3.10 30.43
CA ASN A 340 -3.83 -2.34 29.71
C ASN A 340 -2.55 -2.31 30.54
N VAL A 341 -1.45 -2.75 29.97
CA VAL A 341 -0.14 -2.83 30.62
C VAL A 341 0.90 -2.08 29.81
N ARG A 342 2.02 -1.70 30.42
CA ARG A 342 3.11 -1.07 29.67
C ARG A 342 3.63 -2.03 28.57
N PRO A 343 3.99 -1.54 27.37
CA PRO A 343 4.42 -2.38 26.26
C PRO A 343 5.51 -3.40 26.63
N GLU A 344 6.49 -2.98 27.44
CA GLU A 344 7.58 -3.84 27.92
C GLU A 344 7.15 -4.90 28.95
N SER A 345 5.94 -4.77 29.51
CA SER A 345 5.40 -5.67 30.54
C SER A 345 4.35 -6.65 30.00
N VAL A 346 4.01 -6.59 28.70
CA VAL A 346 2.94 -7.41 28.09
C VAL A 346 3.19 -8.90 28.30
N ASP A 347 4.33 -9.43 27.84
CA ASP A 347 4.61 -10.87 27.93
C ASP A 347 4.67 -11.36 29.38
N THR A 348 5.26 -10.57 30.26
CA THR A 348 5.41 -10.91 31.68
C THR A 348 4.05 -10.95 32.38
N LEU A 349 3.20 -9.95 32.16
CA LEU A 349 1.89 -9.88 32.82
C LEU A 349 0.86 -10.80 32.17
N ALA A 350 0.94 -11.06 30.86
CA ALA A 350 0.13 -12.07 30.18
C ALA A 350 0.41 -13.48 30.71
N GLY A 351 1.65 -13.78 31.12
CA GLY A 351 2.02 -15.03 31.78
C GLY A 351 1.61 -15.09 33.26
N ALA A 352 1.59 -13.94 33.95
CA ALA A 352 1.41 -13.89 35.40
C ALA A 352 -0.04 -13.68 35.87
N LEU A 353 -0.90 -13.09 35.04
CA LEU A 353 -2.32 -12.87 35.35
C LEU A 353 -3.15 -14.12 34.99
N PRO A 354 -4.24 -14.41 35.73
CA PRO A 354 -5.13 -15.51 35.38
C PRO A 354 -5.73 -15.26 33.99
N LYS A 355 -5.75 -16.28 33.13
CA LYS A 355 -6.38 -16.18 31.79
C LYS A 355 -7.91 -16.06 31.85
N ASN A 356 -8.50 -16.42 32.99
CA ASN A 356 -9.93 -16.37 33.25
C ASN A 356 -10.16 -16.13 34.76
N ILE A 357 -11.15 -15.30 35.09
CA ILE A 357 -11.59 -15.06 36.47
C ILE A 357 -13.11 -15.19 36.51
N ASP A 358 -13.62 -16.09 37.34
CA ASP A 358 -15.06 -16.33 37.54
C ASP A 358 -15.84 -16.53 36.22
N GLY A 359 -15.22 -17.21 35.26
CA GLY A 359 -15.78 -17.49 33.93
C GLY A 359 -15.50 -16.40 32.89
N VAL A 360 -14.98 -15.24 33.28
CA VAL A 360 -14.70 -14.11 32.38
C VAL A 360 -13.23 -14.14 31.91
N PRO A 361 -12.96 -14.14 30.60
CA PRO A 361 -11.60 -14.01 30.06
C PRO A 361 -10.90 -12.74 30.54
N VAL A 362 -9.58 -12.83 30.79
CA VAL A 362 -8.72 -11.67 31.04
C VAL A 362 -7.85 -11.45 29.81
N ASP A 363 -7.93 -10.24 29.26
CA ASP A 363 -7.27 -9.83 28.03
C ASP A 363 -6.21 -8.77 28.34
N VAL A 364 -4.93 -9.13 28.19
CA VAL A 364 -3.78 -8.27 28.50
C VAL A 364 -3.27 -7.62 27.22
N ARG A 365 -3.22 -6.28 27.18
CA ARG A 365 -2.88 -5.51 25.99
C ARG A 365 -1.84 -4.42 26.27
N PRO A 366 -0.99 -4.04 25.30
CA PRO A 366 -0.14 -2.87 25.44
C PRO A 366 -1.00 -1.60 25.56
N ALA A 367 -0.72 -0.77 26.56
CA ALA A 367 -1.30 0.55 26.72
C ALA A 367 -0.72 1.50 25.66
N GLY A 368 -1.59 2.23 24.96
CA GLY A 368 -1.16 3.30 24.05
C GLY A 368 -0.43 4.43 24.79
N VAL A 369 0.28 5.27 24.03
CA VAL A 369 1.11 6.36 24.57
C VAL A 369 0.29 7.34 25.42
N MET A 370 -0.91 7.74 24.95
CA MET A 370 -1.78 8.65 25.69
C MET A 370 -2.24 8.05 27.02
N LYS A 371 -2.55 6.74 27.04
CA LYS A 371 -2.97 6.02 28.25
C LYS A 371 -1.86 5.88 29.27
N GLN A 372 -0.63 5.67 28.83
CA GLN A 372 0.56 5.72 29.69
C GLN A 372 0.78 7.14 30.23
N MET A 373 0.69 8.16 29.38
CA MET A 373 0.86 9.56 29.77
C MET A 373 -0.19 10.03 30.77
N ARG A 374 -1.43 9.54 30.68
CA ARG A 374 -2.50 9.82 31.66
C ARG A 374 -2.11 9.38 33.08
N VAL A 375 -1.28 8.35 33.22
CA VAL A 375 -0.78 7.86 34.51
C VAL A 375 0.52 8.57 34.91
N ASP A 376 1.42 8.79 33.96
CA ASP A 376 2.79 9.27 34.24
C ASP A 376 2.93 10.79 34.32
N ASP A 377 2.18 11.54 33.51
CA ASP A 377 2.27 12.99 33.37
C ASP A 377 0.88 13.56 33.03
N LEU A 378 0.03 13.59 34.06
CA LEU A 378 -1.34 14.04 33.96
C LEU A 378 -1.49 15.47 33.40
N PRO A 379 -0.69 16.47 33.83
CA PRO A 379 -0.73 17.81 33.23
C PRO A 379 -0.46 17.80 31.73
N ARG A 380 0.52 17.02 31.25
CA ARG A 380 0.85 16.93 29.83
C ARG A 380 -0.23 16.20 29.03
N TYR A 381 -0.79 15.13 29.58
CA TYR A 381 -1.97 14.45 28.99
C TYR A 381 -3.13 15.43 28.82
N MET A 382 -3.44 16.24 29.85
CA MET A 382 -4.52 17.22 29.82
C MET A 382 -4.26 18.34 28.81
N ALA A 383 -3.02 18.83 28.71
CA ALA A 383 -2.63 19.83 27.72
C ALA A 383 -2.77 19.29 26.28
N LEU A 384 -2.30 18.07 26.02
CA LEU A 384 -2.37 17.44 24.70
C LEU A 384 -3.81 17.10 24.30
N GLY A 385 -4.61 16.51 25.20
CA GLY A 385 -6.01 16.21 24.95
C GLY A 385 -6.87 17.48 24.81
N ALA A 386 -6.50 18.59 25.46
CA ALA A 386 -7.15 19.88 25.25
C ALA A 386 -6.81 20.47 23.86
N ALA A 387 -5.56 20.31 23.40
CA ALA A 387 -5.11 20.81 22.12
C ALA A 387 -5.58 19.97 20.91
N ARG A 388 -5.69 18.65 21.08
CA ARG A 388 -6.08 17.69 20.03
C ARG A 388 -7.05 16.66 20.61
N HIS A 389 -8.32 16.80 20.28
CA HIS A 389 -9.40 15.98 20.83
C HIS A 389 -9.25 14.50 20.44
N GLU A 390 -8.69 14.21 19.26
CA GLU A 390 -8.36 12.87 18.77
C GLU A 390 -7.31 12.13 19.61
N LEU A 391 -6.56 12.84 20.46
CA LEU A 391 -5.59 12.26 21.38
C LEU A 391 -6.19 11.91 22.76
N ARG A 392 -7.48 12.19 22.99
CA ARG A 392 -8.13 11.84 24.26
C ARG A 392 -8.41 10.35 24.32
N ASP A 393 -8.01 9.70 25.41
CA ASP A 393 -8.48 8.34 25.67
C ASP A 393 -9.96 8.37 26.06
N PRO A 394 -10.78 7.43 25.56
CA PRO A 394 -12.17 7.27 25.99
C PRO A 394 -12.25 7.00 27.49
N GLU A 395 -13.25 7.59 28.15
CA GLU A 395 -13.52 7.36 29.57
C GLU A 395 -14.52 6.21 29.75
N PHE A 396 -14.18 5.25 30.62
CA PHE A 396 -15.07 4.15 30.98
C PHE A 396 -15.38 4.23 32.47
N ALA A 397 -16.66 4.12 32.82
CA ALA A 397 -17.13 4.27 34.20
C ALA A 397 -16.54 3.24 35.18
N ASP A 398 -16.15 2.05 34.69
CA ASP A 398 -15.56 0.97 35.47
C ASP A 398 -14.03 0.84 35.29
N GLU A 399 -13.37 1.77 34.60
CA GLU A 399 -11.92 1.73 34.43
C GLU A 399 -11.20 2.22 35.68
N THR A 400 -10.32 1.36 36.21
CA THR A 400 -9.42 1.69 37.32
C THR A 400 -8.00 1.83 36.81
N PHE A 401 -7.32 2.92 37.17
CA PHE A 401 -5.92 3.16 36.83
C PHE A 401 -4.98 2.74 37.96
N PHE A 402 -3.73 2.44 37.62
CA PHE A 402 -2.70 2.00 38.57
C PHE A 402 -1.41 2.82 38.39
N ASP A 403 -0.76 3.17 39.50
CA ASP A 403 0.52 3.88 39.47
C ASP A 403 1.67 2.93 39.10
N LYS A 404 2.89 3.47 38.96
CA LYS A 404 4.08 2.67 38.62
C LYS A 404 4.41 1.52 39.59
N ASN A 405 3.82 1.53 40.79
CA ASN A 405 4.00 0.49 41.80
C ASN A 405 2.81 -0.50 41.83
N GLY A 406 1.83 -0.35 40.94
CA GLY A 406 0.63 -1.18 40.91
C GLY A 406 -0.40 -0.79 41.97
N LYS A 407 -0.31 0.40 42.56
CA LYS A 407 -1.33 0.89 43.50
C LYS A 407 -2.48 1.52 42.72
N PRO A 408 -3.75 1.18 43.01
CA PRO A 408 -4.88 1.87 42.41
C PRO A 408 -4.79 3.37 42.66
N ILE A 409 -4.85 4.15 41.59
CA ILE A 409 -5.01 5.60 41.67
C ILE A 409 -6.50 5.86 41.55
N GLY A 410 -7.04 6.68 42.45
CA GLY A 410 -8.44 7.10 42.38
C GLY A 410 -8.74 7.78 41.04
N PRO A 411 -10.02 8.01 40.68
CA PRO A 411 -10.36 8.80 39.51
C PRO A 411 -9.52 10.07 39.58
N SER A 412 -8.66 10.26 38.58
CA SER A 412 -7.64 11.30 38.66
C SER A 412 -8.31 12.65 38.90
N THR A 413 -7.58 13.59 39.45
CA THR A 413 -8.00 14.99 39.58
C THR A 413 -8.50 15.61 38.26
N VAL A 414 -8.35 14.92 37.12
CA VAL A 414 -9.05 15.15 35.84
C VAL A 414 -10.56 15.02 35.95
N SER A 415 -11.11 13.98 36.60
CA SER A 415 -12.56 13.83 36.74
C SER A 415 -13.15 14.90 37.65
N ALA A 416 -12.37 15.41 38.61
CA ALA A 416 -12.78 16.51 39.49
C ALA A 416 -12.65 17.90 38.82
N LEU A 417 -11.59 18.14 38.03
CA LEU A 417 -11.44 19.38 37.23
C LEU A 417 -12.43 19.42 36.04
N ALA A 418 -12.71 18.29 35.40
CA ALA A 418 -13.71 18.15 34.34
C ALA A 418 -15.15 18.15 34.86
N ALA A 419 -15.37 17.89 36.15
CA ALA A 419 -16.67 18.06 36.81
C ALA A 419 -16.94 19.52 37.20
N ALA A 420 -15.92 20.37 37.28
CA ALA A 420 -16.06 21.80 37.59
C ALA A 420 -16.37 22.68 36.36
N ARG A 421 -16.30 22.11 35.15
CA ARG A 421 -16.77 22.78 33.93
C ARG A 421 -18.25 22.44 33.71
N PRO A 422 -19.10 23.39 33.31
CA PRO A 422 -20.45 23.06 32.87
C PRO A 422 -20.34 22.02 31.75
N ARG A 423 -20.82 20.81 32.03
CA ARG A 423 -20.81 19.71 31.06
C ARG A 423 -21.99 19.90 30.14
N LYS A 424 -21.74 19.86 28.83
CA LYS A 424 -22.80 19.70 27.84
C LYS A 424 -23.58 18.43 28.18
N GLU A 425 -24.90 18.50 28.17
CA GLU A 425 -25.76 17.36 28.51
C GLU A 425 -25.56 16.22 27.50
N GLU A 426 -25.37 15.00 28.00
CA GLU A 426 -25.37 13.78 27.19
C GLU A 426 -26.79 13.27 27.03
N ILE A 427 -27.22 13.00 25.81
CA ILE A 427 -28.49 12.33 25.52
C ILE A 427 -28.22 10.97 24.87
N GLN A 428 -29.12 10.01 25.11
CA GLN A 428 -28.98 8.65 24.55
C GLN A 428 -29.29 8.65 23.04
N TYR A 429 -28.49 7.92 22.27
CA TYR A 429 -28.78 7.70 20.85
C TYR A 429 -30.09 6.92 20.69
N THR A 430 -30.94 7.39 19.79
CA THR A 430 -32.16 6.68 19.39
C THR A 430 -32.03 6.35 17.90
N PRO A 431 -32.05 5.06 17.51
CA PRO A 431 -31.94 4.67 16.11
C PRO A 431 -33.20 5.05 15.32
N ALA A 432 -33.07 5.11 14.00
CA ALA A 432 -34.19 5.38 13.10
C ALA A 432 -35.32 4.35 13.30
N ALA A 433 -36.55 4.84 13.43
CA ALA A 433 -37.71 3.99 13.63
C ALA A 433 -38.13 3.28 12.33
N GLY A 434 -38.57 2.01 12.44
CA GLY A 434 -39.14 1.28 11.31
C GLY A 434 -38.14 0.71 10.31
N VAL A 435 -36.83 0.83 10.57
CA VAL A 435 -35.75 0.24 9.78
C VAL A 435 -34.85 -0.64 10.65
N SER A 436 -34.27 -1.69 10.07
CA SER A 436 -33.36 -2.62 10.76
C SER A 436 -31.95 -2.52 10.20
N LEU A 437 -30.96 -2.91 11.02
CA LEU A 437 -29.55 -3.08 10.62
C LEU A 437 -29.21 -4.56 10.36
N ASP A 438 -30.22 -5.39 10.14
CA ASP A 438 -30.04 -6.80 9.78
C ASP A 438 -29.32 -6.94 8.43
N GLU A 439 -28.69 -8.09 8.22
CA GLU A 439 -28.04 -8.43 6.96
C GLU A 439 -29.06 -8.44 5.80
N VAL A 440 -28.66 -7.84 4.68
CA VAL A 440 -29.45 -7.80 3.44
C VAL A 440 -28.85 -8.75 2.43
N THR A 441 -29.70 -9.52 1.76
CA THR A 441 -29.36 -10.27 0.54
C THR A 441 -30.15 -9.73 -0.63
N GLU A 442 -29.50 -8.95 -1.50
CA GLU A 442 -30.06 -8.45 -2.77
C GLU A 442 -28.96 -8.31 -3.82
N ASP A 443 -29.34 -8.20 -5.10
CA ASP A 443 -28.42 -7.84 -6.16
C ASP A 443 -28.15 -6.33 -6.12
N ILE A 444 -26.89 -5.94 -5.87
CA ILE A 444 -26.45 -4.54 -5.78
C ILE A 444 -25.39 -4.28 -6.85
N SER A 445 -25.52 -3.14 -7.53
CA SER A 445 -24.45 -2.63 -8.41
C SER A 445 -23.48 -1.79 -7.61
N LEU A 446 -22.18 -2.10 -7.70
CA LEU A 446 -21.12 -1.40 -6.99
C LEU A 446 -20.14 -0.75 -7.97
N VAL A 447 -19.79 0.52 -7.72
CA VAL A 447 -18.60 1.17 -8.29
C VAL A 447 -17.61 1.33 -7.15
N LEU A 448 -16.47 0.66 -7.28
CA LEU A 448 -15.38 0.68 -6.30
C LEU A 448 -14.23 1.51 -6.86
N HIS A 449 -13.77 2.51 -6.12
CA HIS A 449 -12.69 3.36 -6.56
C HIS A 449 -11.91 3.96 -5.39
N VAL A 450 -10.78 4.59 -5.69
CA VAL A 450 -9.87 5.16 -4.70
C VAL A 450 -9.49 6.60 -5.05
N SER A 451 -9.14 7.37 -4.01
CA SER A 451 -8.39 8.62 -4.14
C SER A 451 -6.89 8.36 -4.03
N PRO A 452 -6.04 9.17 -4.70
CA PRO A 452 -6.40 10.34 -5.49
C PRO A 452 -6.94 10.01 -6.90
N ASP A 453 -6.70 8.80 -7.40
CA ASP A 453 -6.84 8.40 -8.81
C ASP A 453 -8.18 8.75 -9.47
N ALA A 454 -9.30 8.39 -8.83
CA ALA A 454 -10.65 8.55 -9.41
C ALA A 454 -11.66 9.19 -8.44
N GLY A 455 -11.24 9.61 -7.25
CA GLY A 455 -12.11 10.10 -6.18
C GLY A 455 -13.01 11.26 -6.60
N LEU A 456 -12.41 12.41 -6.95
CA LEU A 456 -13.14 13.64 -7.27
C LEU A 456 -14.04 13.48 -8.51
N GLY A 457 -13.57 12.76 -9.52
CA GLY A 457 -14.35 12.49 -10.75
C GLY A 457 -15.62 11.71 -10.44
N GLN A 458 -15.49 10.56 -9.76
CA GLN A 458 -16.64 9.72 -9.40
C GLN A 458 -17.59 10.41 -8.42
N LEU A 459 -17.09 11.23 -7.49
CA LEU A 459 -17.92 12.03 -6.59
C LEU A 459 -18.75 13.05 -7.39
N THR A 460 -18.13 13.74 -8.34
CA THR A 460 -18.82 14.72 -9.18
C THR A 460 -19.90 14.05 -10.03
N ASP A 461 -19.61 12.88 -10.61
CA ASP A 461 -20.57 12.09 -11.38
C ASP A 461 -21.74 11.62 -10.50
N PHE A 462 -21.46 11.13 -9.28
CA PHE A 462 -22.48 10.75 -8.31
C PHE A 462 -23.43 11.91 -7.97
N LEU A 463 -22.87 13.09 -7.65
CA LEU A 463 -23.62 14.30 -7.35
C LEU A 463 -24.45 14.76 -8.54
N SER A 464 -23.88 14.77 -9.75
CA SER A 464 -24.57 15.22 -10.96
C SER A 464 -25.83 14.42 -11.28
N GLY A 465 -25.87 13.14 -10.89
CA GLY A 465 -27.02 12.27 -11.15
C GLY A 465 -28.15 12.35 -10.13
N VAL A 466 -28.06 13.19 -9.09
CA VAL A 466 -29.18 13.46 -8.18
C VAL A 466 -30.36 14.04 -8.97
N GLN A 467 -31.56 13.50 -8.81
CA GLN A 467 -32.77 13.95 -9.50
C GLN A 467 -33.63 14.86 -8.63
N HIS A 468 -33.79 14.52 -7.34
CA HIS A 468 -34.73 15.18 -6.44
C HIS A 468 -34.10 15.54 -5.09
N GLU A 469 -33.34 14.63 -4.49
CA GLU A 469 -32.86 14.80 -3.12
C GLU A 469 -31.50 14.15 -2.86
N LEU A 470 -30.71 14.83 -2.02
CA LEU A 470 -29.46 14.33 -1.45
C LEU A 470 -29.50 14.46 0.07
N VAL A 471 -29.26 13.35 0.79
CA VAL A 471 -29.14 13.33 2.26
C VAL A 471 -27.73 12.93 2.63
N VAL A 472 -27.05 13.76 3.43
CA VAL A 472 -25.60 13.66 3.68
C VAL A 472 -25.30 13.68 5.18
N GLY A 473 -24.52 12.70 5.63
CA GLY A 473 -23.78 12.78 6.89
C GLY A 473 -22.30 12.90 6.58
N MET A 474 -21.67 13.98 7.03
CA MET A 474 -20.29 14.28 6.69
C MET A 474 -19.50 14.75 7.90
N TYR A 475 -18.27 14.24 8.03
CA TYR A 475 -17.34 14.65 9.07
C TYR A 475 -16.63 15.96 8.71
N ASP A 476 -16.15 16.12 7.47
CA ASP A 476 -15.41 17.31 7.04
C ASP A 476 -15.80 17.68 5.60
N PHE A 477 -16.21 18.93 5.38
CA PHE A 477 -16.62 19.45 4.07
C PHE A 477 -16.02 20.85 3.83
N THR A 478 -14.81 20.86 3.27
CA THR A 478 -13.96 22.07 3.17
C THR A 478 -13.20 22.19 1.85
N SER A 479 -13.65 21.50 0.80
CA SER A 479 -13.16 21.73 -0.57
C SER A 479 -14.09 22.70 -1.28
N ALA A 480 -13.54 23.78 -1.85
CA ALA A 480 -14.34 24.75 -2.61
C ALA A 480 -14.88 24.11 -3.90
N LYS A 481 -14.13 23.14 -4.45
CA LYS A 481 -14.49 22.47 -5.70
C LYS A 481 -15.66 21.51 -5.53
N ILE A 482 -15.66 20.76 -4.43
CA ILE A 482 -16.81 19.90 -4.08
C ILE A 482 -18.02 20.75 -3.71
N LEU A 483 -17.83 21.87 -3.00
CA LEU A 483 -18.92 22.82 -2.72
C LEU A 483 -19.60 23.29 -4.01
N GLN A 484 -18.83 23.74 -5.01
CA GLN A 484 -19.36 24.13 -6.32
C GLN A 484 -20.10 23.00 -7.02
N ALA A 485 -19.59 21.76 -6.95
CA ALA A 485 -20.25 20.59 -7.53
C ALA A 485 -21.60 20.30 -6.85
N VAL A 486 -21.68 20.43 -5.52
CA VAL A 486 -22.92 20.29 -4.75
C VAL A 486 -23.90 21.40 -5.10
N GLU A 487 -23.49 22.66 -5.14
CA GLU A 487 -24.36 23.78 -5.51
C GLU A 487 -24.96 23.60 -6.91
N ALA A 488 -24.13 23.20 -7.87
CA ALA A 488 -24.57 22.94 -9.23
C ALA A 488 -25.55 21.76 -9.31
N ALA A 489 -25.24 20.65 -8.62
CA ALA A 489 -26.07 19.46 -8.62
C ALA A 489 -27.43 19.69 -7.94
N MET A 490 -27.47 20.54 -6.91
CA MET A 490 -28.63 20.72 -6.03
C MET A 490 -29.49 21.94 -6.35
N ALA A 491 -29.17 22.70 -7.40
CA ALA A 491 -29.99 23.81 -7.85
C ALA A 491 -31.45 23.35 -8.12
N GLY A 492 -32.41 23.83 -7.32
CA GLY A 492 -33.82 23.46 -7.40
C GLY A 492 -34.20 22.10 -6.79
N LYS A 493 -33.28 21.45 -6.04
CA LYS A 493 -33.45 20.13 -5.40
C LYS A 493 -33.26 20.23 -3.88
N SER A 494 -33.65 19.19 -3.14
CA SER A 494 -33.56 19.14 -1.67
C SER A 494 -32.19 18.61 -1.20
N LEU A 495 -31.51 19.36 -0.34
CA LEU A 495 -30.27 18.91 0.32
C LEU A 495 -30.46 18.91 1.84
N THR A 496 -30.26 17.76 2.48
CA THR A 496 -30.17 17.64 3.94
C THR A 496 -28.75 17.27 4.34
N LEU A 497 -28.12 18.06 5.20
CA LEU A 497 -26.73 17.88 5.63
C LEU A 497 -26.60 17.88 7.16
N THR A 498 -26.10 16.76 7.72
CA THR A 498 -25.55 16.73 9.07
C THR A 498 -24.03 16.80 8.98
N LEU A 499 -23.46 17.89 9.48
CA LEU A 499 -22.02 18.17 9.37
C LEU A 499 -21.36 18.14 10.75
N ASP A 500 -20.24 17.44 10.89
CA ASP A 500 -19.37 17.60 12.06
C ASP A 500 -18.55 18.88 11.99
N HIS A 501 -17.98 19.30 13.12
CA HIS A 501 -17.20 20.53 13.21
C HIS A 501 -15.78 20.25 13.74
N PRO A 502 -14.95 19.53 12.96
CA PRO A 502 -13.57 19.28 13.33
C PRO A 502 -12.72 20.55 13.22
N PRO A 503 -11.51 20.58 13.83
CA PRO A 503 -10.54 21.64 13.60
C PRO A 503 -10.23 21.81 12.10
N LYS A 504 -9.98 23.05 11.67
CA LYS A 504 -9.71 23.37 10.26
C LYS A 504 -8.57 22.51 9.70
N ASN A 505 -8.88 21.75 8.64
CA ASN A 505 -7.91 20.97 7.89
C ASN A 505 -6.87 21.90 7.21
N PRO A 506 -5.55 21.58 7.26
CA PRO A 506 -4.53 22.35 6.55
C PRO A 506 -4.79 22.54 5.05
N SER A 507 -5.48 21.60 4.40
CA SER A 507 -5.83 21.68 2.97
C SER A 507 -7.18 22.35 2.70
N ALA A 508 -7.83 22.95 3.71
CA ALA A 508 -9.18 23.51 3.57
C ALA A 508 -9.20 24.85 2.83
N ASP A 509 -10.07 24.97 1.83
CA ASP A 509 -10.34 26.24 1.14
C ASP A 509 -11.28 27.13 1.96
N GLN A 510 -12.27 26.52 2.61
CA GLN A 510 -13.26 27.18 3.47
C GLN A 510 -13.45 26.43 4.80
N THR A 511 -14.10 27.05 5.79
CA THR A 511 -14.49 26.34 7.03
C THR A 511 -15.84 25.65 6.87
N GLY A 512 -16.18 24.70 7.76
CA GLY A 512 -17.51 24.09 7.77
C GLY A 512 -18.63 25.12 7.93
N GLU A 513 -18.43 26.16 8.75
CA GLU A 513 -19.42 27.25 8.88
C GLU A 513 -19.62 28.00 7.58
N GLN A 514 -18.54 28.27 6.84
CA GLN A 514 -18.61 28.92 5.53
C GLN A 514 -19.32 28.01 4.51
N THR A 515 -19.05 26.70 4.51
CA THR A 515 -19.77 25.73 3.67
C THR A 515 -21.28 25.76 3.92
N ILE A 516 -21.71 25.74 5.20
CA ILE A 516 -23.15 25.84 5.54
C ILE A 516 -23.72 27.19 5.09
N GLN A 517 -22.99 28.28 5.31
CA GLN A 517 -23.43 29.62 4.92
C GLN A 517 -23.62 29.74 3.40
N ASP A 518 -22.64 29.28 2.62
CA ASP A 518 -22.65 29.37 1.16
C ASP A 518 -23.79 28.51 0.58
N LEU A 519 -23.95 27.27 1.05
CA LEU A 519 -25.08 26.41 0.66
C LEU A 519 -26.43 27.04 1.04
N SER A 520 -26.54 27.67 2.22
CA SER A 520 -27.77 28.36 2.62
C SER A 520 -28.08 29.57 1.74
N GLN A 521 -27.07 30.29 1.26
CA GLN A 521 -27.26 31.42 0.35
C GLN A 521 -27.62 30.96 -1.07
N SER A 522 -26.96 29.90 -1.53
CA SER A 522 -27.10 29.32 -2.86
C SER A 522 -28.43 28.60 -3.06
N LEU A 523 -28.82 27.73 -2.11
CA LEU A 523 -29.96 26.82 -2.24
C LEU A 523 -31.20 27.33 -1.48
N GLY A 524 -31.05 28.27 -0.55
CA GLY A 524 -32.15 28.85 0.20
C GLY A 524 -32.98 27.80 0.95
N GLY A 525 -34.31 27.85 0.79
CA GLY A 525 -35.25 27.01 1.54
C GLY A 525 -35.22 25.51 1.19
N THR A 526 -34.49 25.09 0.15
CA THR A 526 -34.32 23.68 -0.18
C THR A 526 -33.10 23.04 0.49
N PHE A 527 -32.28 23.84 1.18
CA PHE A 527 -31.17 23.35 2.00
C PHE A 527 -31.55 23.30 3.48
N LYS A 528 -31.28 22.16 4.09
CA LYS A 528 -31.44 21.89 5.51
C LYS A 528 -30.11 21.43 6.08
N SER A 529 -29.71 22.02 7.20
CA SER A 529 -28.51 21.59 7.91
C SER A 529 -28.69 21.57 9.40
N ALA A 530 -27.85 20.77 10.06
CA ALA A 530 -27.65 20.76 11.50
C ALA A 530 -26.19 20.38 11.80
N TRP A 531 -25.64 20.90 12.87
CA TRP A 531 -24.37 20.42 13.41
C TRP A 531 -24.58 19.07 14.10
N ALA A 532 -23.69 18.12 13.83
CA ALA A 532 -23.72 16.85 14.52
C ALA A 532 -23.54 17.07 16.04
N LEU A 533 -24.29 16.30 16.84
CA LEU A 533 -24.30 16.45 18.30
C LEU A 533 -23.04 15.85 18.94
N THR A 534 -21.87 16.44 18.64
CA THR A 534 -20.59 16.05 19.21
C THR A 534 -20.30 16.82 20.49
N ASN A 535 -19.70 16.15 21.47
CA ASN A 535 -19.33 16.77 22.75
C ASN A 535 -18.37 17.97 22.61
N PRO A 536 -17.29 17.91 21.78
CA PRO A 536 -16.36 19.03 21.68
C PRO A 536 -16.88 20.23 20.89
N ASP A 537 -17.92 20.05 20.06
CA ASP A 537 -18.42 21.14 19.23
C ASP A 537 -19.04 22.26 20.08
N LYS A 538 -18.83 23.51 19.68
CA LYS A 538 -19.41 24.68 20.35
C LYS A 538 -20.86 24.94 19.92
N PHE A 539 -21.29 24.41 18.77
CA PHE A 539 -22.63 24.67 18.22
C PHE A 539 -23.66 23.64 18.67
N ALA A 540 -23.25 22.38 18.89
CA ALA A 540 -24.13 21.37 19.46
C ALA A 540 -24.55 21.74 20.91
N PRO A 541 -25.84 21.86 21.24
CA PRO A 541 -26.30 22.25 22.58
C PRO A 541 -26.31 21.09 23.58
N VAL A 542 -26.44 19.86 23.08
CA VAL A 542 -26.32 18.58 23.79
C VAL A 542 -25.39 17.67 22.97
N TRP A 543 -24.99 16.52 23.50
CA TRP A 543 -24.19 15.56 22.73
C TRP A 543 -24.71 14.13 22.81
N ILE A 544 -24.52 13.43 21.70
CA ILE A 544 -24.66 11.98 21.54
C ILE A 544 -23.28 11.38 21.28
N TYR A 545 -22.50 12.04 20.43
CA TYR A 545 -21.22 11.55 19.97
C TYR A 545 -20.10 12.09 20.88
N PRO A 546 -19.36 11.23 21.60
CA PRO A 546 -18.41 11.69 22.61
C PRO A 546 -17.20 12.43 22.02
N ASN A 547 -16.83 12.12 20.77
CA ASN A 547 -15.62 12.65 20.15
C ASN A 547 -15.87 13.28 18.77
N ALA A 548 -16.53 12.55 17.88
CA ALA A 548 -16.70 12.95 16.48
C ALA A 548 -17.92 12.25 15.87
N TYR A 549 -18.53 12.90 14.88
CA TYR A 549 -19.49 12.32 13.95
C TYR A 549 -18.77 11.88 12.68
N HIS A 550 -18.11 10.72 12.76
CA HIS A 550 -17.15 10.28 11.75
C HIS A 550 -17.80 9.66 10.49
N ILE A 551 -19.02 10.07 10.15
CA ILE A 551 -19.79 9.58 9.00
C ILE A 551 -19.29 10.28 7.73
N LYS A 552 -19.16 9.52 6.62
CA LYS A 552 -18.97 10.05 5.26
C LYS A 552 -19.87 9.28 4.30
N VAL A 553 -21.16 9.58 4.38
CA VAL A 553 -22.21 8.89 3.62
C VAL A 553 -23.11 9.93 2.96
N ALA A 554 -23.45 9.72 1.70
CA ALA A 554 -24.43 10.53 0.98
C ALA A 554 -25.40 9.62 0.22
N VAL A 555 -26.70 9.82 0.36
CA VAL A 555 -27.74 9.04 -0.33
C VAL A 555 -28.47 9.95 -1.31
N ARG A 556 -28.55 9.54 -2.58
CA ARG A 556 -29.34 10.24 -3.60
C ARG A 556 -30.59 9.45 -3.96
N ASP A 557 -31.74 10.12 -3.96
CA ASP A 557 -33.04 9.64 -4.45
C ASP A 557 -33.45 8.22 -3.99
N GLU A 558 -33.05 7.79 -2.78
CA GLU A 558 -33.28 6.42 -2.23
C GLU A 558 -32.82 5.25 -3.11
N SER A 559 -32.02 5.51 -4.14
CA SER A 559 -31.64 4.50 -5.13
C SER A 559 -30.14 4.23 -5.15
N SER A 560 -29.33 5.19 -4.71
CA SER A 560 -27.88 5.02 -4.62
C SER A 560 -27.31 5.73 -3.40
N PHE A 561 -26.23 5.18 -2.83
CA PHE A 561 -25.46 5.85 -1.80
C PHE A 561 -23.97 5.81 -2.08
N TRP A 562 -23.29 6.86 -1.63
CA TRP A 562 -21.85 6.99 -1.52
C TRP A 562 -21.43 6.62 -0.09
N LEU A 563 -20.47 5.73 0.06
CA LEU A 563 -19.85 5.34 1.32
C LEU A 563 -18.32 5.42 1.19
N SER A 564 -17.65 6.06 2.14
CA SER A 564 -16.24 6.39 1.99
C SER A 564 -15.45 6.39 3.30
N SER A 565 -14.14 6.15 3.22
CA SER A 565 -13.19 6.48 4.28
C SER A 565 -12.78 7.96 4.30
N GLY A 566 -12.85 8.63 3.16
CA GLY A 566 -12.38 9.99 2.93
C GLY A 566 -13.49 11.04 3.05
N ASN A 567 -13.09 12.26 3.39
CA ASN A 567 -14.01 13.38 3.54
C ASN A 567 -14.21 14.17 2.25
N TRP A 568 -15.03 15.22 2.29
CA TRP A 568 -15.17 16.18 1.20
C TRP A 568 -14.19 17.35 1.37
N ASN A 569 -12.89 17.03 1.31
CA ASN A 569 -11.79 18.01 1.39
C ASN A 569 -10.72 17.74 0.32
N ASN A 570 -9.80 18.69 0.15
CA ASN A 570 -8.80 18.64 -0.93
C ASN A 570 -7.78 17.49 -0.79
N SER A 571 -7.44 17.07 0.44
CA SER A 571 -6.53 15.94 0.68
C SER A 571 -7.16 14.61 0.28
N ASN A 572 -8.43 14.39 0.63
CA ASN A 572 -9.13 13.13 0.37
C ASN A 572 -9.70 13.05 -1.04
N GLN A 573 -9.89 14.17 -1.73
CA GLN A 573 -10.49 14.25 -3.08
C GLN A 573 -9.74 15.26 -3.97
N PRO A 574 -8.42 15.12 -4.20
CA PRO A 574 -7.67 16.06 -5.00
C PRO A 574 -8.06 15.98 -6.48
N GLU A 575 -7.85 17.08 -7.21
CA GLU A 575 -7.80 17.02 -8.67
C GLU A 575 -6.51 16.33 -9.10
N ILE A 576 -6.65 15.35 -9.99
CA ILE A 576 -5.54 14.63 -10.56
C ILE A 576 -5.78 14.43 -12.04
N ASP A 577 -4.75 14.71 -12.84
CA ASP A 577 -4.74 14.35 -14.25
C ASP A 577 -3.89 13.10 -14.42
N ILE A 578 -4.54 11.94 -14.45
CA ILE A 578 -3.88 10.65 -14.64
C ILE A 578 -3.27 10.49 -16.03
N SER A 579 -3.61 11.36 -16.99
CA SER A 579 -2.97 11.37 -18.31
C SER A 579 -1.58 12.02 -18.29
N ASP A 580 -1.23 12.73 -17.22
CA ASP A 580 0.12 13.20 -16.92
C ASP A 580 0.69 12.51 -15.66
N PRO A 581 1.37 11.34 -15.81
CA PRO A 581 1.91 10.58 -14.69
C PRO A 581 2.88 11.36 -13.78
N SER A 582 3.59 12.35 -14.32
CA SER A 582 4.55 13.16 -13.55
C SER A 582 3.82 14.04 -12.53
N THR A 583 2.75 14.69 -12.96
CA THR A 583 1.91 15.52 -12.10
C THR A 583 1.06 14.65 -11.16
N ALA A 584 0.51 13.56 -11.66
CA ALA A 584 -0.27 12.60 -10.87
C ALA A 584 0.52 12.02 -9.69
N ASN A 585 1.78 11.61 -9.91
CA ASN A 585 2.63 11.07 -8.85
C ASN A 585 2.89 12.09 -7.73
N LYS A 586 3.10 13.37 -8.06
CA LYS A 586 3.32 14.43 -7.06
C LYS A 586 2.09 14.68 -6.18
N VAL A 587 0.90 14.61 -6.77
CA VAL A 587 -0.36 14.69 -6.02
C VAL A 587 -0.45 13.49 -5.06
N ALA A 588 -0.22 12.26 -5.57
CA ALA A 588 -0.29 11.04 -4.78
C ALA A 588 0.75 10.90 -3.65
N GLU A 589 1.86 11.63 -3.72
CA GLU A 589 2.87 11.68 -2.65
C GLU A 589 2.44 12.48 -1.41
N THR A 590 1.50 13.43 -1.58
CA THR A 590 1.19 14.46 -0.58
C THR A 590 -0.26 14.48 -0.11
N HIS A 591 -1.11 13.64 -0.70
CA HIS A 591 -2.55 13.58 -0.44
C HIS A 591 -2.94 12.21 0.11
N ASP A 592 -4.09 12.15 0.78
CA ASP A 592 -4.57 10.94 1.42
C ASP A 592 -5.03 9.89 0.39
N ARG A 593 -4.92 8.62 0.79
CA ARG A 593 -5.45 7.48 0.02
C ARG A 593 -6.68 6.96 0.72
N ASP A 594 -7.80 7.08 0.04
CA ASP A 594 -9.12 6.70 0.56
C ASP A 594 -9.83 5.77 -0.39
N TRP A 595 -10.64 4.86 0.17
CA TRP A 595 -11.53 4.02 -0.59
C TRP A 595 -12.94 4.62 -0.60
N HIS A 596 -13.66 4.38 -1.70
CA HIS A 596 -15.00 4.87 -1.94
C HIS A 596 -15.85 3.80 -2.62
N VAL A 597 -17.13 3.80 -2.28
CA VAL A 597 -18.12 2.88 -2.85
C VAL A 597 -19.35 3.69 -3.24
N ILE A 598 -19.75 3.58 -4.51
CA ILE A 598 -21.10 3.96 -4.94
C ILE A 598 -21.90 2.68 -5.10
N ALA A 599 -22.95 2.53 -4.31
CA ALA A 599 -23.82 1.36 -4.35
C ALA A 599 -25.21 1.77 -4.83
N THR A 600 -25.75 1.02 -5.79
CA THR A 600 -27.10 1.18 -6.34
C THR A 600 -27.91 -0.08 -6.09
N GLY A 601 -29.05 0.06 -5.40
CA GLY A 601 -29.87 -1.06 -4.96
C GLY A 601 -31.23 -0.57 -4.45
N SER A 602 -32.07 -1.50 -4.00
CA SER A 602 -33.45 -1.19 -3.60
C SER A 602 -33.66 -1.13 -2.09
N SER A 603 -32.75 -1.68 -1.29
CA SER A 603 -32.92 -1.73 0.16
C SER A 603 -31.94 -0.86 0.95
N LEU A 604 -30.62 -1.07 0.81
CA LEU A 604 -29.60 -0.38 1.62
C LEU A 604 -29.64 1.17 1.52
N PRO A 605 -29.88 1.79 0.35
CA PRO A 605 -30.00 3.25 0.29
C PRO A 605 -31.08 3.79 1.23
N GLY A 606 -32.23 3.12 1.33
CA GLY A 606 -33.32 3.50 2.23
C GLY A 606 -32.94 3.38 3.71
N VAL A 607 -32.17 2.35 4.07
CA VAL A 607 -31.64 2.19 5.44
C VAL A 607 -30.67 3.33 5.77
N PHE A 608 -29.68 3.59 4.93
CA PHE A 608 -28.74 4.69 5.16
C PHE A 608 -29.45 6.03 5.24
N ARG A 609 -30.40 6.30 4.33
CA ARG A 609 -31.20 7.53 4.34
C ARG A 609 -31.91 7.70 5.68
N ALA A 610 -32.63 6.69 6.14
CA ALA A 610 -33.41 6.76 7.38
C ALA A 610 -32.53 7.08 8.60
N PHE A 611 -31.32 6.51 8.68
CA PHE A 611 -30.37 6.82 9.75
C PHE A 611 -29.82 8.25 9.64
N LEU A 612 -29.46 8.71 8.45
CA LEU A 612 -28.98 10.08 8.24
C LEU A 612 -30.07 11.13 8.55
N GLU A 613 -31.32 10.88 8.14
CA GLU A 613 -32.46 11.75 8.46
C GLU A 613 -32.78 11.77 9.94
N ASN A 614 -32.64 10.62 10.63
CA ASN A 614 -32.79 10.54 12.08
C ASN A 614 -31.72 11.37 12.79
N ASP A 615 -30.46 11.23 12.37
CA ASP A 615 -29.34 12.00 12.93
C ASP A 615 -29.55 13.51 12.73
N TYR A 616 -29.94 13.92 11.52
CA TYR A 616 -30.33 15.30 11.22
C TYR A 616 -31.50 15.76 12.09
N GLY A 617 -32.58 14.99 12.16
CA GLY A 617 -33.81 15.37 12.87
C GLY A 617 -33.58 15.58 14.37
N VAL A 618 -32.81 14.69 15.01
CA VAL A 618 -32.44 14.81 16.42
C VAL A 618 -31.54 16.04 16.64
N ALA A 619 -30.53 16.25 15.80
CA ALA A 619 -29.64 17.40 15.89
C ALA A 619 -30.40 18.72 15.70
N HIS A 620 -31.17 18.83 14.61
CA HIS A 620 -31.92 20.02 14.26
C HIS A 620 -32.98 20.40 15.30
N ALA A 621 -33.66 19.40 15.88
CA ALA A 621 -34.62 19.63 16.96
C ALA A 621 -33.95 20.28 18.18
N LYS A 622 -32.76 19.80 18.56
CA LYS A 622 -32.02 20.32 19.72
C LYS A 622 -31.46 21.72 19.48
N GLU A 623 -30.97 21.99 18.27
CA GLU A 623 -30.58 23.34 17.87
C GLU A 623 -31.76 24.31 17.90
N SER A 624 -32.91 23.91 17.35
CA SER A 624 -34.12 24.72 17.30
C SER A 624 -34.70 25.03 18.68
N GLU A 625 -34.75 24.04 19.58
CA GLU A 625 -35.13 24.22 20.99
C GLU A 625 -34.24 25.28 21.67
N THR A 626 -32.93 25.23 21.40
CA THR A 626 -31.95 26.17 21.98
C THR A 626 -32.16 27.59 21.48
N VAL A 627 -32.35 27.78 20.17
CA VAL A 627 -32.64 29.09 19.58
C VAL A 627 -33.96 29.67 20.11
N ALA A 628 -35.01 28.86 20.20
CA ALA A 628 -36.29 29.27 20.76
C ALA A 628 -36.16 29.72 22.22
N ASN A 629 -35.44 28.94 23.05
CA ASN A 629 -35.20 29.27 24.46
C ASN A 629 -34.36 30.55 24.62
N ALA A 630 -33.36 30.77 23.76
CA ALA A 630 -32.56 32.00 23.75
C ALA A 630 -33.39 33.23 23.35
N ALA A 631 -34.27 33.12 22.34
CA ALA A 631 -35.17 34.19 21.93
C ALA A 631 -36.19 34.54 23.02
N LEU A 632 -36.76 33.55 23.71
CA LEU A 632 -37.63 33.72 24.87
C LEU A 632 -36.91 34.43 26.03
N ALA A 633 -35.66 34.07 26.30
CA ALA A 633 -34.84 34.72 27.34
C ALA A 633 -34.47 36.17 26.99
N ALA A 634 -34.15 36.44 25.72
CA ALA A 634 -33.85 37.81 25.24
C ALA A 634 -35.09 38.72 25.27
N ALA A 635 -36.28 38.20 24.93
CA ALA A 635 -37.53 38.95 25.02
C ALA A 635 -37.97 39.27 26.46
N ALA A 636 -37.47 38.51 27.45
CA ALA A 636 -37.76 38.71 28.86
C ALA A 636 -36.86 39.77 29.55
N GLN A 637 -35.84 40.31 28.86
CA GLN A 637 -34.96 41.36 29.40
C GLN A 637 -35.15 42.69 28.66
N MET A 638 -35.92 43.63 29.25
CA MET A 638 -35.80 45.10 29.11
C MET A 638 -36.60 45.77 30.24
N PRO A 639 -36.09 46.86 30.86
CA PRO A 639 -35.83 48.12 30.15
C PRO A 639 -34.39 48.63 30.19
N GLU A 640 -34.08 49.35 29.11
CA GLU A 640 -32.91 50.18 28.79
C GLU A 640 -32.17 50.83 29.97
N LEU A 641 -30.88 50.53 30.09
CA LEU A 641 -29.93 51.38 30.81
C LEU A 641 -29.23 52.30 29.78
N VAL A 642 -29.64 53.56 29.73
CA VAL A 642 -28.97 54.60 28.93
C VAL A 642 -27.62 54.91 29.57
N VAL A 643 -26.52 54.64 28.87
CA VAL A 643 -25.16 55.05 29.29
C VAL A 643 -24.69 56.23 28.43
N PRO A 644 -24.34 57.40 29.02
CA PRO A 644 -23.96 58.61 28.29
C PRO A 644 -22.64 58.49 27.50
N ALA A 645 -22.58 59.17 26.36
CA ALA A 645 -21.50 59.16 25.35
C ALA A 645 -20.10 59.68 25.81
N ALA A 646 -19.84 59.83 27.11
CA ALA A 646 -18.57 60.36 27.63
C ALA A 646 -17.49 59.28 27.89
N VAL A 647 -17.80 58.00 27.73
CA VAL A 647 -16.87 56.88 28.06
C VAL A 647 -16.12 56.34 26.83
N LEU A 648 -16.47 56.73 25.60
CA LEU A 648 -15.89 56.20 24.36
C LEU A 648 -14.75 57.04 23.74
N ALA A 649 -14.22 58.03 24.46
CA ALA A 649 -13.16 58.91 23.94
C ALA A 649 -11.81 58.68 24.64
N ALA A 650 -11.17 57.52 24.43
CA ALA A 650 -9.72 57.39 24.57
C ALA A 650 -9.20 56.10 23.89
N GLY A 651 -8.52 56.27 22.75
CA GLY A 651 -7.29 55.51 22.51
C GLY A 651 -7.29 54.34 21.52
N ARG A 652 -7.39 54.69 20.22
CA ARG A 652 -6.67 54.11 19.06
C ARG A 652 -6.94 52.65 18.62
N VAL A 653 -7.21 52.55 17.32
CA VAL A 653 -7.42 51.37 16.44
C VAL A 653 -6.47 51.57 15.23
N PRO A 654 -6.20 50.63 14.29
CA PRO A 654 -5.85 49.20 14.32
C PRO A 654 -4.56 48.87 13.50
N ARG A 655 -4.12 47.60 13.53
CA ARG A 655 -3.65 46.77 12.38
C ARG A 655 -3.92 45.30 12.82
N GLN A 656 -4.80 44.45 12.28
CA GLN A 656 -5.07 43.98 10.89
C GLN A 656 -3.78 43.68 10.11
N PHE A 657 -3.51 42.48 9.62
CA PHE A 657 -4.16 41.15 9.66
C PHE A 657 -3.06 40.10 9.78
#